data_AF-A0A6B2M6S0-F1
#
_entry.id   AF-A0A6B2M6S0-F1
#
_cell.length_a   1.000
_cell.length_b   1.000
_cell.length_c   1.000
_cell.angle_alpha   90.00
_cell.angle_beta   90.00
_cell.angle_gamma   90.00
#
_symmetry.space_group_name_H-M   'P 1'
#
loop_
_entity.id
_entity.type
_entity.pdbx_description
1 polymer ?
#
loop_
_entity_poly.entity_id
_entity_poly.type
_entity_poly.pdbx_seq_one_letter_code
_entity_poly.pdbx_strand_id
1 'polypeptide(L)'
;MPVARSLSCIAFFAILISSSSPVFALDRPLDPSSEAGDSWLIQIAEDASPQDVAKSLGAIYAGPVRGVKGYHRVRFLENLQSRPDDLASRDNIIRQLKSRSEVLRFEENRIIYRYPRSFAPLDPRFPEQWHLENVGQSGGLPGADINVRPVWDSGITGAGVTIGVVDEGIQYAHPDLQSNWINGSGYDYNDDDSDPAPDPFDTDDRHGTAVAGISLAASNELGGLGVAYDASLVPLRLIAGGFEFGEEAEALSYHVSSGIPVDIYNNSWGPSDDAGIRYVDISSVLKSAFASNTSNGRNGKGTIYVWAAGNGGLNGDNSNYDGYNASPYTISVAALGDNDVKAGYSEPGANLLVSAPSRGLGAGILTTDNTGTSGYSDADYYENFSGTSAAAPIVSGVVALMLERRPELGWRDVQKILALTAVPVDFIEGEWTSNAAGHWASHNYGFGRVDAHAAVQLAADWPLLGARQVAQATSTASTFLPEGSLVNQSLQINRNIRVQHARIRVSLSHSDWGDLRFELRSPNGTRSVLAEPHRNSNSSGSPGSWTYLSTHFLNELSLGEWVLSITDDGTGGSGSLLGWSLELWGTEISAQENKPPAAESLVVESTSFPIEVDVLDGVTDADGDSLTILSIQQPRFGTIESISSRRIGFSMGQTKNGLDSFSVLISDGNGGVLRRIVQIRDPRPVGRNDLFPVLADSTTELPVLENDLDPDGDTLRLTRILSEVNGSATITGEGTIAYTPPAGFKGVERIQYELTDDSDGISTGWATVIVQQSADVVLDFDGEDDFVRLDNAPGLSIRDDFTVEAWIYPEDYGEYVTGFGRIFDRSTFIFFLNGFDHSFYNDKSLVAYFILEDGFTTVAANSISDSIQLNEWQHVAISYDSGNFSTPVRMYVNGVPVSLSYPLEGSSAPSQPLADNSNAPLYMGEAPSGARAFKGSMGEFRIWDSVVSPALIGARHASRLTGVESSLQFYLPLNKTLAPEAISGGSLPVVADIFEAQRVPRILPWRELENNYTILSNEGNGWWQDRTLGRLYGDLYPWVYLPTLGWVYSGHGEGNDPYVLYSDSSDLGWLATDRNLYPWFYQYGTGNWIYYLQGPENPTWFYSFSRSDWFSLN
;
A
#
# COMPACT_ATOMS: atom_id res chain seq x y z
N MET A 1 -47.63 -14.66 30.19
CA MET A 1 -48.01 -14.68 31.63
C MET A 1 -46.85 -14.11 32.43
N PRO A 2 -47.15 -13.32 33.47
CA PRO A 2 -46.68 -11.94 33.57
C PRO A 2 -45.70 -11.82 34.76
N VAL A 3 -45.07 -10.70 35.08
CA VAL A 3 -45.62 -9.41 35.50
C VAL A 3 -44.35 -8.58 35.74
N ALA A 4 -44.10 -7.51 35.00
CA ALA A 4 -44.43 -6.11 35.36
C ALA A 4 -43.69 -5.64 36.64
N ARG A 5 -43.09 -4.46 36.71
CA ARG A 5 -43.62 -3.12 36.42
C ARG A 5 -42.40 -2.17 36.28
N SER A 6 -42.24 -1.39 35.21
CA SER A 6 -42.97 -0.15 34.88
C SER A 6 -42.80 0.94 35.96
N LEU A 7 -42.51 2.20 35.68
CA LEU A 7 -42.56 2.96 34.44
C LEU A 7 -41.99 4.37 34.74
N SER A 8 -41.57 5.05 33.67
CA SER A 8 -41.60 6.51 33.48
C SER A 8 -40.45 7.36 34.02
N CYS A 9 -39.93 8.36 33.32
CA CYS A 9 -39.98 8.81 31.93
C CYS A 9 -39.12 10.10 31.86
N ILE A 10 -38.33 10.23 30.79
CA ILE A 10 -38.19 11.43 29.93
C ILE A 10 -37.73 12.74 30.59
N ALA A 11 -36.52 13.20 30.24
CA ALA A 11 -36.33 14.32 29.30
C ALA A 11 -34.85 14.67 29.10
N PHE A 12 -34.43 14.62 27.83
CA PHE A 12 -33.24 15.22 27.23
C PHE A 12 -33.15 16.74 27.50
N PHE A 13 -31.94 17.26 27.76
CA PHE A 13 -31.25 18.22 26.87
C PHE A 13 -29.77 18.41 27.28
N ALA A 14 -28.91 17.79 26.49
CA ALA A 14 -27.68 18.28 25.85
C ALA A 14 -26.87 19.46 26.43
N ILE A 15 -25.55 19.21 26.46
CA ILE A 15 -24.40 20.09 26.14
C ILE A 15 -23.83 20.98 27.26
N LEU A 16 -22.69 20.54 27.81
CA LEU A 16 -21.41 21.24 27.65
C LEU A 16 -20.26 20.32 28.06
N ILE A 17 -19.55 19.85 27.05
CA ILE A 17 -18.23 19.20 27.13
C ILE A 17 -17.20 20.32 27.24
N SER A 18 -16.40 20.26 28.30
CA SER A 18 -15.06 20.84 28.43
C SER A 18 -14.37 19.97 29.51
N SER A 19 -13.12 19.55 29.42
CA SER A 19 -11.96 20.15 28.78
C SER A 19 -10.78 19.15 28.83
N SER A 20 -10.13 18.93 27.68
CA SER A 20 -8.66 18.87 27.48
C SER A 20 -7.73 18.18 28.50
N SER A 21 -6.95 17.22 28.01
CA SER A 21 -5.53 17.03 28.43
C SER A 21 -4.68 16.91 27.16
N PRO A 22 -3.73 17.84 26.90
CA PRO A 22 -2.87 17.84 25.73
C PRO A 22 -1.58 17.04 25.99
N VAL A 23 -0.77 16.74 24.97
CA VAL A 23 0.71 16.69 25.03
C VAL A 23 1.33 16.09 26.32
N PHE A 24 1.94 14.90 26.20
CA PHE A 24 2.84 14.26 27.18
C PHE A 24 2.46 14.37 28.68
N ALA A 25 1.68 13.40 29.17
CA ALA A 25 1.78 12.95 30.56
C ALA A 25 1.21 11.53 30.74
N LEU A 26 1.93 10.73 31.52
CA LEU A 26 1.57 9.42 32.04
C LEU A 26 0.17 9.39 32.70
N ASP A 27 -0.71 8.52 32.21
CA ASP A 27 -1.61 7.69 33.03
C ASP A 27 -2.31 6.64 32.15
N ARG A 28 -1.78 5.41 32.12
CA ARG A 28 -2.59 4.24 31.76
C ARG A 28 -3.46 3.89 32.98
N PRO A 29 -4.74 3.50 32.82
CA PRO A 29 -5.53 2.99 33.93
C PRO A 29 -4.83 1.72 34.46
N LEU A 30 -4.44 1.79 35.73
CA LEU A 30 -3.95 0.66 36.51
C LEU A 30 -5.01 -0.45 36.47
N ASP A 31 -4.76 -1.53 35.76
CA ASP A 31 -5.33 -2.82 36.14
C ASP A 31 -4.64 -3.24 37.46
N PRO A 32 -5.35 -3.28 38.61
CA PRO A 32 -4.71 -3.61 39.89
C PRO A 32 -4.44 -5.12 40.04
N SER A 33 -4.56 -5.92 38.98
CA SER A 33 -4.54 -7.39 39.09
C SER A 33 -3.42 -8.08 38.31
N SER A 34 -2.14 -7.78 38.59
CA SER A 34 -1.09 -8.81 38.51
C SER A 34 0.21 -8.49 39.26
N GLU A 35 0.36 -9.17 40.41
CA GLU A 35 1.60 -9.59 41.11
C GLU A 35 2.62 -8.58 41.67
N ALA A 36 2.63 -7.31 41.27
CA ALA A 36 3.75 -6.43 41.56
C ALA A 36 3.50 -5.49 42.77
N GLY A 37 3.73 -6.04 43.97
CA GLY A 37 3.63 -5.37 45.28
C GLY A 37 3.83 -6.30 46.49
N ASP A 38 3.72 -7.62 46.28
CA ASP A 38 3.59 -8.59 47.37
C ASP A 38 4.86 -9.39 47.70
N SER A 39 6.04 -8.94 47.25
CA SER A 39 7.30 -9.68 47.40
C SER A 39 8.44 -8.89 48.02
N TRP A 40 9.39 -9.60 48.63
CA TRP A 40 10.61 -9.08 49.25
C TRP A 40 11.82 -9.79 48.64
N LEU A 41 12.90 -9.06 48.47
CA LEU A 41 14.22 -9.58 48.15
C LEU A 41 14.96 -9.83 49.46
N ILE A 42 15.51 -11.03 49.62
CA ILE A 42 16.35 -11.39 50.77
C ILE A 42 17.68 -11.95 50.28
N GLN A 43 18.78 -11.50 50.89
CA GLN A 43 20.09 -12.09 50.71
C GLN A 43 20.35 -13.07 51.85
N ILE A 44 20.65 -14.33 51.51
CA ILE A 44 20.81 -15.43 52.47
C ILE A 44 22.29 -15.84 52.56
N ALA A 45 22.75 -16.22 53.75
CA ALA A 45 24.08 -16.79 53.97
C ALA A 45 24.29 -18.08 53.13
N GLU A 46 25.52 -18.31 52.64
CA GLU A 46 25.80 -19.40 51.68
C GLU A 46 25.52 -20.82 52.21
N ASP A 47 25.50 -21.00 53.53
CA ASP A 47 25.24 -22.26 54.23
C ASP A 47 23.77 -22.45 54.65
N ALA A 48 22.92 -21.45 54.43
CA ALA A 48 21.51 -21.48 54.80
C ALA A 48 20.60 -21.81 53.60
N SER A 49 19.56 -22.60 53.83
CA SER A 49 18.55 -22.97 52.83
C SER A 49 17.53 -21.84 52.63
N PRO A 50 17.47 -21.18 51.46
CA PRO A 50 16.55 -20.06 51.23
C PRO A 50 15.07 -20.44 51.36
N GLN A 51 14.72 -21.68 51.00
CA GLN A 51 13.37 -22.23 51.17
C GLN A 51 13.02 -22.41 52.66
N ASP A 52 13.96 -22.90 53.47
CA ASP A 52 13.72 -23.09 54.91
C ASP A 52 13.65 -21.74 55.64
N VAL A 53 14.49 -20.77 55.24
CA VAL A 53 14.44 -19.41 55.78
C VAL A 53 13.10 -18.75 55.44
N ALA A 54 12.64 -18.81 54.19
CA ALA A 54 11.33 -18.30 53.77
C ALA A 54 10.19 -18.94 54.57
N LYS A 55 10.20 -20.28 54.70
CA LYS A 55 9.20 -21.02 55.49
C LYS A 55 9.21 -20.62 56.96
N SER A 56 10.39 -20.44 57.56
CA SER A 56 10.52 -20.02 58.96
C SER A 56 9.98 -18.62 59.21
N LEU A 57 9.96 -17.77 58.18
CA LEU A 57 9.44 -16.42 58.21
C LEU A 57 7.92 -16.37 57.92
N GLY A 58 7.28 -17.51 57.66
CA GLY A 58 5.87 -17.53 57.22
C GLY A 58 5.68 -16.98 55.79
N ALA A 59 6.74 -17.00 54.97
CA ALA A 59 6.74 -16.54 53.60
C ALA A 59 6.83 -17.71 52.60
N ILE A 60 6.27 -17.50 51.40
CA ILE A 60 6.40 -18.37 50.24
C ILE A 60 7.70 -18.04 49.52
N TYR A 61 8.50 -19.06 49.22
CA TYR A 61 9.70 -18.89 48.40
C TYR A 61 9.32 -18.76 46.91
N ALA A 62 9.71 -17.66 46.28
CA ALA A 62 9.40 -17.33 44.88
C ALA A 62 10.58 -17.52 43.92
N GLY A 63 11.70 -18.09 44.39
CA GLY A 63 12.86 -18.41 43.57
C GLY A 63 14.04 -17.43 43.70
N PRO A 64 15.20 -17.77 43.14
CA PRO A 64 16.38 -16.89 43.14
C PRO A 64 16.17 -15.67 42.22
N VAL A 65 16.90 -14.59 42.52
CA VAL A 65 17.09 -13.48 41.57
C VAL A 65 18.08 -13.95 40.51
N ARG A 66 17.63 -13.99 39.25
CA ARG A 66 18.49 -14.46 38.14
C ARG A 66 19.71 -13.53 38.01
N GLY A 67 20.88 -14.13 37.84
CA GLY A 67 22.13 -13.39 37.64
C GLY A 67 22.76 -12.80 38.91
N VAL A 68 22.12 -12.89 40.08
CA VAL A 68 22.64 -12.32 41.34
C VAL A 68 22.76 -13.42 42.41
N LYS A 69 24.00 -13.84 42.71
CA LYS A 69 24.27 -14.93 43.67
C LYS A 69 23.82 -14.55 45.09
N GLY A 70 23.12 -15.47 45.77
CA GLY A 70 22.70 -15.34 47.17
C GLY A 70 21.45 -14.49 47.40
N TYR A 71 20.85 -13.90 46.35
CA TYR A 71 19.62 -13.13 46.43
C TYR A 71 18.41 -13.96 46.01
N HIS A 72 17.34 -13.84 46.78
CA HIS A 72 16.13 -14.65 46.65
C HIS A 72 14.87 -13.80 46.79
N ARG A 73 13.81 -14.18 46.10
CA ARG A 73 12.48 -13.58 46.21
C ARG A 73 11.62 -14.39 47.18
N VAL A 74 10.93 -13.71 48.10
CA VAL A 74 9.95 -14.30 49.01
C VAL A 74 8.66 -13.48 49.02
N ARG A 75 7.51 -14.10 49.26
CA ARG A 75 6.18 -13.45 49.36
C ARG A 75 5.58 -13.75 50.74
N PHE A 76 5.30 -12.74 51.55
CA PHE A 76 4.68 -12.95 52.87
C PHE A 76 3.16 -13.13 52.71
N LEU A 77 2.58 -14.10 53.41
CA LEU A 77 1.14 -14.36 53.34
C LEU A 77 0.29 -13.19 53.86
N GLU A 78 0.81 -12.42 54.82
CA GLU A 78 0.16 -11.20 55.33
C GLU A 78 0.02 -10.12 54.24
N ASN A 79 0.99 -9.99 53.31
CA ASN A 79 0.92 -9.04 52.19
C ASN A 79 -0.19 -9.38 51.17
N LEU A 80 -0.57 -10.66 51.04
CA LEU A 80 -1.60 -11.09 50.08
C LEU A 80 -3.04 -10.78 50.55
N GLN A 81 -3.22 -10.37 51.81
CA GLN A 81 -4.54 -10.11 52.41
C GLN A 81 -4.72 -8.64 52.84
N SER A 82 -3.66 -7.85 52.95
CA SER A 82 -3.69 -6.44 53.35
C SER A 82 -3.61 -5.50 52.15
N ARG A 83 -4.08 -4.24 52.30
CA ARG A 83 -3.79 -3.18 51.32
C ARG A 83 -2.27 -2.93 51.26
N PRO A 84 -1.68 -2.65 50.09
CA PRO A 84 -0.23 -2.40 49.93
C PRO A 84 0.36 -1.33 50.87
N ASP A 85 -0.47 -0.42 51.40
CA ASP A 85 -0.05 0.70 52.25
C ASP A 85 -0.15 0.46 53.76
N ASP A 86 -0.37 -0.78 54.24
CA ASP A 86 -0.40 -1.07 55.67
C ASP A 86 1.00 -1.03 56.31
N LEU A 87 1.37 0.14 56.83
CA LEU A 87 2.63 0.40 57.53
C LEU A 87 2.88 -0.58 58.69
N ALA A 88 1.83 -1.05 59.38
CA ALA A 88 1.98 -1.94 60.53
C ALA A 88 2.43 -3.35 60.11
N SER A 89 1.87 -3.85 59.00
CA SER A 89 2.25 -5.13 58.38
C SER A 89 3.67 -5.07 57.80
N ARG A 90 4.04 -3.95 57.17
CA ARG A 90 5.41 -3.73 56.66
C ARG A 90 6.44 -3.74 57.79
N ASP A 91 6.17 -3.03 58.89
CA ASP A 91 7.05 -3.01 60.06
C ASP A 91 7.14 -4.38 60.77
N ASN A 92 6.09 -5.20 60.70
CA ASN A 92 6.14 -6.58 61.18
C ASN A 92 7.11 -7.44 60.36
N ILE A 93 6.99 -7.39 59.03
CA ILE A 93 7.86 -8.14 58.11
C ILE A 93 9.33 -7.73 58.29
N ILE A 94 9.61 -6.42 58.37
CA ILE A 94 10.96 -5.91 58.61
C ILE A 94 11.52 -6.46 59.94
N ARG A 95 10.71 -6.52 61.00
CA ARG A 95 11.13 -7.09 62.29
C ARG A 95 11.43 -8.59 62.17
N GLN A 96 10.60 -9.34 61.46
CA GLN A 96 10.81 -10.78 61.23
C GLN A 96 12.10 -11.04 60.44
N LEU A 97 12.33 -10.29 59.36
CA LEU A 97 13.55 -10.38 58.55
C LEU A 97 14.80 -10.03 59.36
N LYS A 98 14.77 -8.98 60.18
CA LYS A 98 15.87 -8.62 61.09
C LYS A 98 16.15 -9.64 62.19
N SER A 99 15.14 -10.45 62.56
CA SER A 99 15.28 -11.44 63.64
C SER A 99 16.03 -12.72 63.22
N ARG A 100 16.27 -12.90 61.92
CA ARG A 100 16.96 -14.07 61.36
C ARG A 100 18.43 -13.74 61.08
N SER A 101 19.33 -14.46 61.74
CA SER A 101 20.78 -14.34 61.51
C SER A 101 21.21 -14.73 60.10
N GLU A 102 20.41 -15.58 59.44
CA GLU A 102 20.62 -16.11 58.10
C GLU A 102 20.28 -15.10 57.00
N VAL A 103 19.50 -14.06 57.32
CA VAL A 103 19.15 -12.97 56.40
C VAL A 103 20.18 -11.85 56.53
N LEU A 104 21.09 -11.78 55.55
CA LEU A 104 22.18 -10.81 55.54
C LEU A 104 21.71 -9.40 55.14
N ARG A 105 20.79 -9.33 54.17
CA ARG A 105 20.17 -8.10 53.67
C ARG A 105 18.75 -8.40 53.22
N PHE A 106 17.91 -7.39 53.20
CA PHE A 106 16.58 -7.49 52.62
C PHE A 106 16.12 -6.14 52.06
N GLU A 107 15.25 -6.20 51.07
CA GLU A 107 14.65 -5.05 50.41
C GLU A 107 13.22 -5.41 49.99
N GLU A 108 12.31 -4.46 50.10
CA GLU A 108 10.94 -4.62 49.59
C GLU A 108 10.96 -4.56 48.06
N ASN A 109 10.37 -5.53 47.37
CA ASN A 109 10.35 -5.54 45.91
C ASN A 109 9.26 -4.58 45.41
N ARG A 110 9.66 -3.35 45.11
CA ARG A 110 8.76 -2.29 44.61
C ARG A 110 8.83 -2.20 43.09
N ILE A 111 7.70 -1.90 42.46
CA ILE A 111 7.73 -1.37 41.09
C ILE A 111 8.39 0.00 41.16
N ILE A 112 9.51 0.15 40.49
CA ILE A 112 10.14 1.45 40.26
C ILE A 112 10.03 1.72 38.78
N TYR A 113 9.25 2.73 38.42
CA TYR A 113 9.28 3.28 37.08
C TYR A 113 10.54 4.14 36.95
N ARG A 114 11.42 3.80 36.01
CA ARG A 114 12.56 4.63 35.63
C ARG A 114 12.25 5.21 34.25
N TYR A 115 12.09 6.53 34.18
CA TYR A 115 11.95 7.25 32.92
C TYR A 115 13.31 7.85 32.54
N PRO A 116 13.70 7.81 31.25
CA PRO A 116 14.75 8.69 30.75
C PRO A 116 14.39 10.14 31.11
N ARG A 117 15.37 10.97 31.45
CA ARG A 117 15.13 12.42 31.53
C ARG A 117 15.02 12.91 30.09
N SER A 118 13.81 13.11 29.58
CA SER A 118 13.62 13.81 28.30
C SER A 118 14.15 15.23 28.45
N PHE A 119 15.00 15.67 27.53
CA PHE A 119 15.31 17.09 27.37
C PHE A 119 13.99 17.82 27.08
N ALA A 120 13.79 19.02 27.59
CA ALA A 120 12.60 19.82 27.33
C ALA A 120 13.07 21.25 27.08
N PRO A 121 13.23 21.65 25.80
CA PRO A 121 13.63 23.02 25.46
C PRO A 121 12.71 24.03 26.14
N LEU A 122 13.30 25.03 26.80
CA LEU A 122 12.54 26.11 27.45
C LEU A 122 12.46 27.36 26.56
N ASP A 123 13.19 27.34 25.44
CA ASP A 123 13.25 28.39 24.44
C ASP A 123 11.84 28.61 23.82
N PRO A 124 11.25 29.81 23.97
CA PRO A 124 9.81 30.04 23.80
C PRO A 124 9.31 29.80 22.36
N ARG A 125 10.19 29.89 21.37
CA ARG A 125 9.83 29.68 19.96
C ARG A 125 10.24 28.30 19.43
N PHE A 126 10.83 27.43 20.24
CA PHE A 126 11.11 26.03 19.84
C PHE A 126 9.88 25.30 19.24
N PRO A 127 8.64 25.44 19.78
CA PRO A 127 7.47 24.79 19.19
C PRO A 127 7.19 25.17 17.72
N GLU A 128 7.71 26.29 17.24
CA GLU A 128 7.57 26.76 15.85
C GLU A 128 8.65 26.16 14.93
N GLN A 129 9.74 25.61 15.48
CA GLN A 129 10.86 25.03 14.73
C GLN A 129 10.56 23.60 14.25
N TRP A 130 9.61 23.49 13.32
CA TRP A 130 9.19 22.22 12.72
C TRP A 130 10.35 21.40 12.15
N HIS A 131 11.43 22.04 11.68
CA HIS A 131 12.61 21.34 11.17
C HIS A 131 13.33 20.49 12.25
N LEU A 132 13.16 20.81 13.53
CA LEU A 132 13.70 20.08 14.68
C LEU A 132 12.69 19.05 15.21
N GLU A 133 11.41 19.43 15.27
CA GLU A 133 10.30 18.57 15.71
C GLU A 133 9.01 18.95 14.97
N ASN A 134 8.67 18.18 13.92
CA ASN A 134 7.49 18.41 13.08
C ASN A 134 6.32 17.57 13.58
N VAL A 135 5.41 18.22 14.29
CA VAL A 135 4.15 17.63 14.78
C VAL A 135 2.96 18.00 13.88
N GLY A 136 3.22 18.55 12.69
CA GLY A 136 2.22 19.10 11.79
C GLY A 136 1.79 20.53 12.17
N GLN A 137 2.56 21.23 13.00
CA GLN A 137 2.22 22.56 13.53
C GLN A 137 2.06 23.64 12.44
N SER A 138 2.68 23.45 11.28
CA SER A 138 2.56 24.32 10.10
C SER A 138 1.56 23.84 9.06
N GLY A 139 0.89 22.70 9.28
CA GLY A 139 0.14 21.98 8.25
C GLY A 139 1.01 21.11 7.33
N GLY A 140 2.31 20.99 7.64
CA GLY A 140 3.24 20.05 7.02
C GLY A 140 2.99 18.57 7.41
N LEU A 141 3.82 17.67 6.88
CA LEU A 141 3.78 16.24 7.17
C LEU A 141 4.45 15.97 8.53
N PRO A 142 3.72 15.47 9.56
CA PRO A 142 4.35 15.11 10.83
C PRO A 142 5.51 14.12 10.64
N GLY A 143 6.61 14.31 11.35
CA GLY A 143 7.84 13.53 11.21
C GLY A 143 8.70 13.87 9.98
N ALA A 144 8.30 14.86 9.17
CA ALA A 144 9.18 15.50 8.18
C ALA A 144 10.12 16.50 8.86
N ASP A 145 10.93 16.00 9.80
CA ASP A 145 11.97 16.70 10.55
C ASP A 145 13.27 15.89 10.55
N ILE A 146 14.34 16.43 11.14
CA ILE A 146 15.64 15.77 11.17
C ILE A 146 15.78 14.70 12.26
N ASN A 147 14.72 14.40 13.03
CA ASN A 147 14.75 13.39 14.11
C ASN A 147 15.87 13.65 15.15
N VAL A 148 16.04 14.90 15.58
CA VAL A 148 17.12 15.28 16.53
C VAL A 148 16.77 15.05 17.99
N ARG A 149 15.47 15.02 18.34
CA ARG A 149 15.03 14.91 19.74
C ARG A 149 15.65 13.72 20.51
N PRO A 150 15.69 12.48 19.96
CA PRO A 150 16.32 11.37 20.66
C PRO A 150 17.83 11.57 20.91
N VAL A 151 18.51 12.39 20.10
CA VAL A 151 19.93 12.74 20.28
C VAL A 151 20.09 13.63 21.51
N TRP A 152 19.30 14.70 21.63
CA TRP A 152 19.32 15.59 22.80
C TRP A 152 18.90 14.87 24.08
N ASP A 153 17.89 13.99 24.01
CA ASP A 153 17.47 13.17 25.16
C ASP A 153 18.59 12.24 25.65
N SER A 154 19.56 11.91 24.78
CA SER A 154 20.77 11.15 25.14
C SER A 154 21.91 12.01 25.72
N GLY A 155 21.73 13.33 25.74
CA GLY A 155 22.70 14.31 26.26
C GLY A 155 23.78 14.73 25.27
N ILE A 156 23.58 14.53 23.97
CA ILE A 156 24.48 14.97 22.90
C ILE A 156 23.89 16.25 22.29
N THR A 157 24.67 17.32 22.26
CA THR A 157 24.19 18.69 22.04
C THR A 157 25.10 19.54 21.13
N GLY A 158 26.20 18.95 20.64
CA GLY A 158 27.26 19.59 19.86
C GLY A 158 28.48 19.98 20.68
N ALA A 159 28.49 19.68 21.98
CA ALA A 159 29.49 20.15 22.91
C ALA A 159 30.92 19.73 22.50
N GLY A 160 31.84 20.70 22.51
CA GLY A 160 33.25 20.47 22.17
C GLY A 160 33.57 20.40 20.68
N VAL A 161 32.59 20.67 19.82
CA VAL A 161 32.78 20.79 18.37
C VAL A 161 32.70 22.27 17.96
N THR A 162 33.57 22.70 17.04
CA THR A 162 33.59 24.10 16.56
C THR A 162 33.10 24.21 15.11
N ILE A 163 32.11 25.07 14.88
CA ILE A 163 31.55 25.40 13.57
C ILE A 163 31.99 26.82 13.17
N GLY A 164 32.72 26.92 12.05
CA GLY A 164 33.02 28.16 11.38
C GLY A 164 31.91 28.51 10.40
N VAL A 165 31.23 29.64 10.59
CA VAL A 165 30.19 30.13 9.67
C VAL A 165 30.83 31.18 8.76
N VAL A 166 30.94 30.88 7.46
CA VAL A 166 31.52 31.78 6.45
C VAL A 166 30.38 32.41 5.67
N ASP A 167 30.16 33.72 5.86
CA ASP A 167 28.99 34.42 5.32
C ASP A 167 29.25 35.94 5.20
N GLU A 168 28.21 36.76 5.05
CA GLU A 168 28.30 38.22 4.88
C GLU A 168 28.42 38.99 6.22
N GLY A 169 28.36 38.30 7.35
CA GLY A 169 28.46 38.90 8.67
C GLY A 169 27.62 38.14 9.67
N ILE A 170 28.14 37.96 10.87
CA ILE A 170 27.46 37.20 11.92
C ILE A 170 27.45 38.06 13.17
N GLN A 171 26.25 38.42 13.63
CA GLN A 171 26.08 39.15 14.87
C GLN A 171 26.34 38.21 16.05
N TYR A 172 27.61 37.88 16.29
CA TYR A 172 28.05 36.96 17.34
C TYR A 172 27.67 37.43 18.75
N ALA A 173 27.33 38.71 18.91
CA ALA A 173 26.80 39.28 20.14
C ALA A 173 25.27 39.14 20.29
N HIS A 174 24.57 38.54 19.32
CA HIS A 174 23.15 38.21 19.42
C HIS A 174 22.91 37.40 20.71
N PRO A 175 21.86 37.69 21.51
CA PRO A 175 21.62 37.01 22.79
C PRO A 175 21.63 35.48 22.69
N ASP A 176 21.19 34.97 21.55
CA ASP A 176 21.07 33.55 21.26
C ASP A 176 22.35 32.89 20.71
N LEU A 177 23.36 33.68 20.34
CA LEU A 177 24.64 33.18 19.78
C LEU A 177 25.84 33.45 20.70
N GLN A 178 25.75 34.48 21.55
CA GLN A 178 26.87 35.01 22.31
C GLN A 178 27.54 33.99 23.23
N SER A 179 26.78 33.08 23.84
CA SER A 179 27.35 32.04 24.71
C SER A 179 28.16 30.99 23.95
N ASN A 180 27.85 30.79 22.67
CA ASN A 180 28.47 29.80 21.82
C ASN A 180 29.66 30.36 21.04
N TRP A 181 29.74 31.68 20.87
CA TRP A 181 30.92 32.31 20.26
C TRP A 181 32.20 32.07 21.06
N ILE A 182 33.25 31.59 20.37
CA ILE A 182 34.59 31.55 20.95
C ILE A 182 35.09 33.00 21.06
N ASN A 183 35.05 33.55 22.27
CA ASN A 183 35.40 34.95 22.53
C ASN A 183 36.74 35.36 21.90
N GLY A 184 36.71 36.39 21.05
CA GLY A 184 37.87 36.90 20.31
C GLY A 184 38.25 36.09 19.07
N SER A 185 37.43 35.12 18.66
CA SER A 185 37.58 34.40 17.40
C SER A 185 36.78 35.04 16.28
N GLY A 186 37.15 34.70 15.05
CA GLY A 186 36.55 35.20 13.82
C GLY A 186 37.45 36.20 13.10
N TYR A 187 37.01 36.64 11.92
CA TYR A 187 37.71 37.60 11.08
C TYR A 187 36.77 38.21 10.03
N ASP A 188 36.98 39.49 9.75
CA ASP A 188 36.35 40.20 8.64
C ASP A 188 37.36 40.38 7.50
N TYR A 189 37.14 39.66 6.42
CA TYR A 189 37.96 39.73 5.21
C TYR A 189 37.59 40.90 4.29
N ASN A 190 36.42 41.51 4.47
CA ASN A 190 35.99 42.67 3.67
C ASN A 190 36.63 43.96 4.17
N ASP A 191 36.76 44.11 5.50
CA ASP A 191 37.33 45.29 6.14
C ASP A 191 38.76 45.06 6.71
N ASP A 192 39.29 43.84 6.58
CA ASP A 192 40.61 43.39 7.04
C ASP A 192 40.83 43.64 8.55
N ASP A 193 39.88 43.17 9.36
CA ASP A 193 39.95 43.27 10.81
C ASP A 193 39.37 42.04 11.56
N SER A 194 39.38 42.10 12.89
CA SER A 194 38.95 40.99 13.75
C SER A 194 37.48 41.04 14.18
N ASP A 195 36.66 41.93 13.62
CA ASP A 195 35.25 42.11 13.96
C ASP A 195 34.32 41.62 12.82
N PRO A 196 33.96 40.32 12.80
CA PRO A 196 33.12 39.73 11.76
C PRO A 196 31.62 40.03 11.91
N ALA A 197 31.28 41.06 12.68
CA ALA A 197 29.90 41.50 12.84
C ALA A 197 29.38 42.08 11.52
N PRO A 198 28.07 41.94 11.24
CA PRO A 198 27.46 42.60 10.08
C PRO A 198 27.53 44.13 10.24
N ASP A 199 27.62 44.86 9.14
CA ASP A 199 27.48 46.33 9.20
C ASP A 199 26.06 46.67 9.69
N PRO A 200 25.89 47.35 10.84
CA PRO A 200 24.57 47.65 11.40
C PRO A 200 23.72 48.58 10.53
N PHE A 201 24.29 49.20 9.50
CA PHE A 201 23.59 50.06 8.54
C PHE A 201 23.35 49.39 7.19
N ASP A 202 23.91 48.20 6.96
CA ASP A 202 23.67 47.41 5.77
C ASP A 202 22.59 46.36 6.05
N THR A 203 21.45 46.49 5.36
CA THR A 203 20.37 45.50 5.47
C THR A 203 20.61 44.27 4.61
N ASP A 204 21.63 44.30 3.77
CA ASP A 204 22.04 43.14 3.01
C ASP A 204 22.86 42.18 3.88
N ASP A 205 23.64 42.63 4.88
CA ASP A 205 24.46 41.81 5.81
C ASP A 205 23.65 41.06 6.91
N ARG A 206 22.59 40.34 6.55
CA ARG A 206 21.66 39.71 7.53
C ARG A 206 21.62 38.19 7.49
N HIS A 207 22.05 37.59 6.39
CA HIS A 207 21.99 36.17 6.13
C HIS A 207 22.83 35.36 7.11
N GLY A 208 24.07 35.77 7.39
CA GLY A 208 25.00 35.01 8.24
C GLY A 208 24.52 34.80 9.67
N THR A 209 23.89 35.79 10.29
CA THR A 209 23.27 35.64 11.62
C THR A 209 22.14 34.60 11.60
N ALA A 210 21.28 34.62 10.58
CA ALA A 210 20.22 33.63 10.42
C ALA A 210 20.76 32.22 10.17
N VAL A 211 21.79 32.08 9.34
CA VAL A 211 22.51 30.81 9.10
C VAL A 211 23.12 30.27 10.39
N ALA A 212 23.76 31.12 11.20
CA ALA A 212 24.38 30.71 12.45
C ALA A 212 23.35 30.16 13.45
N GLY A 213 22.21 30.84 13.63
CA GLY A 213 21.16 30.43 14.57
C GLY A 213 20.62 29.03 14.35
N ILE A 214 20.51 28.59 13.09
CA ILE A 214 20.00 27.25 12.74
C ILE A 214 20.86 26.14 13.37
N SER A 215 22.18 26.34 13.39
CA SER A 215 23.11 25.35 14.00
C SER A 215 23.36 25.61 15.47
N LEU A 216 23.46 26.90 15.86
CA LEU A 216 24.20 27.34 17.05
C LEU A 216 23.39 28.23 18.00
N ALA A 217 22.09 28.46 17.78
CA ALA A 217 21.26 29.13 18.78
C ALA A 217 21.28 28.33 20.10
N ALA A 218 21.61 29.00 21.19
CA ALA A 218 21.85 28.36 22.49
C ALA A 218 20.54 28.03 23.20
N SER A 219 20.53 26.97 24.02
CA SER A 219 19.39 26.74 24.92
C SER A 219 19.51 27.66 26.14
N ASN A 220 18.81 28.80 26.11
CA ASN A 220 18.99 29.88 27.07
C ASN A 220 17.66 30.57 27.50
N GLU A 221 16.52 29.95 27.18
CA GLU A 221 15.17 30.47 27.43
C GLU A 221 14.80 31.71 26.59
N LEU A 222 15.51 31.96 25.49
CA LEU A 222 15.23 33.02 24.51
C LEU A 222 15.01 32.38 23.14
N GLY A 223 14.25 33.05 22.26
CA GLY A 223 14.27 32.69 20.85
C GLY A 223 13.88 31.24 20.54
N GLY A 224 14.65 30.66 19.61
CA GLY A 224 14.56 29.27 19.20
C GLY A 224 15.75 28.47 19.73
N LEU A 225 16.10 27.39 19.04
CA LEU A 225 17.17 26.48 19.43
C LEU A 225 17.94 26.03 18.19
N GLY A 226 19.26 25.95 18.29
CA GLY A 226 20.13 25.41 17.25
C GLY A 226 20.15 23.89 17.28
N VAL A 227 20.40 23.25 16.14
CA VAL A 227 20.58 21.78 16.06
C VAL A 227 21.66 21.29 17.04
N ALA A 228 22.77 22.02 17.13
CA ALA A 228 23.92 21.75 17.97
C ALA A 228 24.14 22.93 18.94
N TYR A 229 23.17 23.16 19.81
CA TYR A 229 23.06 24.34 20.68
C TYR A 229 24.19 24.53 21.71
N ASP A 230 25.08 23.55 21.91
CA ASP A 230 26.29 23.69 22.74
C ASP A 230 27.60 23.65 21.90
N ALA A 231 27.50 23.61 20.57
CA ALA A 231 28.67 23.75 19.70
C ALA A 231 29.21 25.19 19.72
N SER A 232 30.51 25.33 19.46
CA SER A 232 31.17 26.64 19.47
C SER A 232 31.13 27.31 18.08
N LEU A 233 30.86 28.62 18.05
CA LEU A 233 30.79 29.45 16.85
C LEU A 233 32.13 30.18 16.60
N VAL A 234 32.62 30.09 15.36
CA VAL A 234 33.65 30.99 14.79
C VAL A 234 33.02 31.78 13.63
N PRO A 235 32.77 33.09 13.79
CA PRO A 235 32.15 33.93 12.77
C PRO A 235 33.18 34.43 11.74
N LEU A 236 32.93 34.24 10.45
CA LEU A 236 33.84 34.66 9.36
C LEU A 236 33.06 35.46 8.32
N ARG A 237 33.36 36.75 8.20
CA ARG A 237 32.73 37.66 7.22
C ARG A 237 33.59 37.71 5.96
N LEU A 238 33.10 37.10 4.87
CA LEU A 238 33.81 36.99 3.59
C LEU A 238 33.01 37.55 2.42
N ILE A 239 31.71 37.29 2.34
CA ILE A 239 30.93 37.49 1.10
C ILE A 239 30.08 38.78 1.06
N ALA A 240 30.22 39.66 2.05
CA ALA A 240 29.54 40.97 2.07
C ALA A 240 29.96 41.88 0.90
N GLY A 241 31.18 41.67 0.40
CA GLY A 241 31.77 42.37 -0.74
C GLY A 241 32.56 41.43 -1.64
N GLY A 242 33.28 42.01 -2.59
CA GLY A 242 34.17 41.25 -3.47
C GLY A 242 35.45 40.85 -2.74
N PHE A 243 35.86 39.59 -2.89
CA PHE A 243 37.09 39.05 -2.30
C PHE A 243 38.07 38.51 -3.35
N GLU A 244 39.33 38.38 -2.98
CA GLU A 244 40.36 37.69 -3.74
C GLU A 244 40.39 36.18 -3.43
N PHE A 245 40.85 35.36 -4.38
CA PHE A 245 40.98 33.90 -4.18
C PHE A 245 41.90 33.52 -2.99
N GLY A 246 42.79 34.41 -2.57
CA GLY A 246 43.62 34.21 -1.38
C GLY A 246 42.82 34.31 -0.10
N GLU A 247 42.00 35.37 0.03
CA GLU A 247 41.14 35.63 1.19
C GLU A 247 40.11 34.51 1.36
N GLU A 248 39.52 34.05 0.26
CA GLU A 248 38.64 32.88 0.25
C GLU A 248 39.31 31.62 0.84
N ALA A 249 40.52 31.30 0.36
CA ALA A 249 41.25 30.13 0.82
C ALA A 249 41.69 30.28 2.29
N GLU A 250 42.00 31.50 2.74
CA GLU A 250 42.33 31.81 4.13
C GLU A 250 41.11 31.69 5.05
N ALA A 251 39.95 32.20 4.67
CA ALA A 251 38.70 32.06 5.41
C ALA A 251 38.35 30.58 5.62
N LEU A 252 38.40 29.79 4.55
CA LEU A 252 38.17 28.34 4.57
C LEU A 252 39.33 27.52 5.18
N SER A 253 40.38 28.22 5.63
CA SER A 253 41.53 27.67 6.36
C SER A 253 41.80 28.43 7.66
N TYR A 254 40.82 29.16 8.21
CA TYR A 254 41.00 30.00 9.40
C TYR A 254 41.67 29.27 10.57
N HIS A 255 41.37 27.99 10.76
CA HIS A 255 41.99 27.17 11.80
C HIS A 255 43.52 27.00 11.66
N VAL A 256 44.03 27.11 10.43
CA VAL A 256 45.46 27.06 10.13
C VAL A 256 46.12 28.40 10.44
N SER A 257 45.48 29.52 10.06
CA SER A 257 46.06 30.86 10.21
C SER A 257 45.95 31.40 11.64
N SER A 258 44.81 31.18 12.32
CA SER A 258 44.54 31.68 13.67
C SER A 258 45.04 30.76 14.79
N GLY A 259 45.15 29.46 14.51
CA GLY A 259 45.38 28.42 15.53
C GLY A 259 44.13 28.08 16.39
N ILE A 260 42.98 28.70 16.12
CA ILE A 260 41.69 28.37 16.74
C ILE A 260 41.13 27.15 16.01
N PRO A 261 40.79 26.05 16.71
CA PRO A 261 40.27 24.87 16.04
C PRO A 261 38.93 25.18 15.35
N VAL A 262 38.75 24.70 14.12
CA VAL A 262 37.47 24.67 13.41
C VAL A 262 37.29 23.26 12.87
N ASP A 263 36.23 22.59 13.28
CA ASP A 263 35.93 21.23 12.84
C ASP A 263 35.13 21.23 11.53
N ILE A 264 34.13 22.11 11.46
CA ILE A 264 33.13 22.17 10.40
C ILE A 264 33.10 23.60 9.86
N TYR A 265 33.13 23.76 8.54
CA TYR A 265 32.82 25.03 7.88
C TYR A 265 31.45 24.94 7.23
N ASN A 266 30.54 25.83 7.63
CA ASN A 266 29.26 26.01 6.99
C ASN A 266 29.34 27.12 5.94
N ASN A 267 28.90 26.81 4.72
CA ASN A 267 28.94 27.73 3.58
C ASN A 267 27.57 27.73 2.89
N SER A 268 26.86 28.84 3.03
CA SER A 268 25.52 29.03 2.47
C SER A 268 25.56 30.00 1.28
N TRP A 269 26.59 29.88 0.44
CA TRP A 269 26.89 30.80 -0.67
C TRP A 269 27.53 30.05 -1.84
N GLY A 270 27.60 30.67 -3.01
CA GLY A 270 28.16 30.05 -4.21
C GLY A 270 28.19 31.03 -5.38
N PRO A 271 28.37 30.52 -6.61
CA PRO A 271 28.11 31.29 -7.82
C PRO A 271 26.69 31.89 -7.83
N SER A 272 26.45 32.86 -8.72
CA SER A 272 25.13 33.48 -8.83
C SER A 272 24.16 32.59 -9.60
N ASP A 273 23.08 32.20 -8.94
CA ASP A 273 22.01 31.33 -9.48
C ASP A 273 20.90 32.13 -10.21
N ASP A 274 20.87 33.45 -10.03
CA ASP A 274 19.84 34.36 -10.58
C ASP A 274 20.02 34.66 -12.07
N ALA A 275 21.21 34.41 -12.60
CA ALA A 275 21.56 34.71 -13.97
C ALA A 275 21.43 33.49 -14.91
N GLY A 276 20.74 32.45 -14.44
CA GLY A 276 20.66 31.14 -15.08
C GLY A 276 22.00 30.40 -15.09
N ILE A 277 22.05 29.32 -15.85
CA ILE A 277 23.15 28.34 -15.82
C ILE A 277 24.53 28.97 -16.03
N ARG A 278 25.42 28.71 -15.07
CA ARG A 278 26.80 29.20 -15.04
C ARG A 278 27.77 28.14 -14.53
N TYR A 279 28.75 27.82 -15.38
CA TYR A 279 29.87 26.97 -15.00
C TYR A 279 30.94 27.84 -14.33
N VAL A 280 31.11 27.67 -13.01
CA VAL A 280 32.10 28.43 -12.23
C VAL A 280 33.00 27.44 -11.49
N ASP A 281 34.25 27.34 -11.94
CA ASP A 281 35.26 26.50 -11.29
C ASP A 281 35.93 27.27 -10.14
N ILE A 282 36.32 26.56 -9.09
CA ILE A 282 37.04 27.13 -7.96
C ILE A 282 38.54 27.31 -8.25
N SER A 283 39.16 28.25 -7.54
CA SER A 283 40.57 28.60 -7.74
C SER A 283 41.52 27.41 -7.43
N SER A 284 42.70 27.42 -8.05
CA SER A 284 43.73 26.39 -7.77
C SER A 284 44.26 26.46 -6.35
N VAL A 285 44.24 27.65 -5.74
CA VAL A 285 44.62 27.87 -4.34
C VAL A 285 43.59 27.21 -3.43
N LEU A 286 42.29 27.43 -3.68
CA LEU A 286 41.23 26.80 -2.88
C LEU A 286 41.22 25.27 -3.03
N LYS A 287 41.43 24.74 -4.24
CA LYS A 287 41.59 23.27 -4.45
C LYS A 287 42.72 22.70 -3.60
N SER A 288 43.81 23.44 -3.47
CA SER A 288 44.96 23.05 -2.64
C SER A 288 44.64 23.16 -1.15
N ALA A 289 43.90 24.19 -0.73
CA ALA A 289 43.43 24.36 0.63
C ALA A 289 42.50 23.22 1.04
N PHE A 290 41.48 22.88 0.25
CA PHE A 290 40.61 21.73 0.53
C PHE A 290 41.41 20.43 0.65
N ALA A 291 42.32 20.13 -0.30
CA ALA A 291 43.14 18.93 -0.23
C ALA A 291 44.02 18.88 1.03
N SER A 292 44.61 20.03 1.44
CA SER A 292 45.42 20.13 2.64
C SER A 292 44.59 19.99 3.91
N ASN A 293 43.49 20.73 4.03
CA ASN A 293 42.69 20.83 5.25
C ASN A 293 41.91 19.54 5.52
N THR A 294 41.41 18.87 4.47
CA THR A 294 40.82 17.53 4.61
C THR A 294 41.85 16.43 4.90
N SER A 295 43.15 16.71 4.73
CA SER A 295 44.23 15.78 5.11
C SER A 295 44.81 16.06 6.49
N ASN A 296 44.90 17.33 6.88
CA ASN A 296 45.69 17.78 8.04
C ASN A 296 44.83 18.40 9.16
N GLY A 297 43.68 18.98 8.81
CA GLY A 297 42.76 19.58 9.77
C GLY A 297 42.25 18.57 10.79
N ARG A 298 41.75 19.06 11.94
CA ARG A 298 41.24 18.22 13.04
C ARG A 298 42.22 17.12 13.47
N ASN A 299 43.50 17.45 13.59
CA ASN A 299 44.58 16.51 13.92
C ASN A 299 44.71 15.34 12.92
N GLY A 300 44.59 15.62 11.62
CA GLY A 300 44.72 14.62 10.55
C GLY A 300 43.43 13.83 10.23
N LYS A 301 42.31 14.15 10.88
CA LYS A 301 40.99 13.57 10.57
C LYS A 301 40.33 14.28 9.38
N GLY A 302 40.79 15.50 9.09
CA GLY A 302 40.32 16.35 8.01
C GLY A 302 39.18 17.24 8.43
N THR A 303 39.29 18.52 8.09
CA THR A 303 38.23 19.53 8.18
C THR A 303 37.02 19.11 7.35
N ILE A 304 35.81 19.41 7.83
CA ILE A 304 34.56 19.08 7.14
C ILE A 304 33.98 20.36 6.54
N TYR A 305 33.59 20.32 5.28
CA TYR A 305 32.98 21.45 4.56
C TYR A 305 31.55 21.07 4.19
N VAL A 306 30.57 21.85 4.66
CA VAL A 306 29.16 21.71 4.32
C VAL A 306 28.77 22.90 3.45
N TRP A 307 28.06 22.62 2.36
CA TRP A 307 27.75 23.59 1.31
C TRP A 307 26.29 23.51 0.88
N ALA A 308 25.64 24.67 0.77
CA ALA A 308 24.32 24.77 0.16
C ALA A 308 24.39 24.42 -1.34
N ALA A 309 23.45 23.61 -1.83
CA ALA A 309 23.49 23.14 -3.21
C ALA A 309 23.16 24.20 -4.27
N GLY A 310 22.60 25.36 -3.89
CA GLY A 310 22.16 26.42 -4.79
C GLY A 310 20.63 26.59 -4.86
N ASN A 311 20.19 27.74 -5.34
CA ASN A 311 18.79 28.20 -5.37
C ASN A 311 18.26 28.45 -6.81
N GLY A 312 19.01 28.05 -7.84
CA GLY A 312 18.72 28.24 -9.26
C GLY A 312 17.78 27.21 -9.88
N GLY A 313 17.18 26.31 -9.11
CA GLY A 313 16.37 25.20 -9.64
C GLY A 313 15.20 25.64 -10.52
N LEU A 314 14.56 26.78 -10.22
CA LEU A 314 13.48 27.35 -11.06
C LEU A 314 14.02 27.99 -12.36
N ASN A 315 15.30 28.32 -12.40
CA ASN A 315 16.01 28.84 -13.57
C ASN A 315 16.60 27.71 -14.45
N GLY A 316 16.39 26.45 -14.06
CA GLY A 316 16.95 25.27 -14.70
C GLY A 316 18.43 25.05 -14.40
N ASP A 317 18.94 25.63 -13.30
CA ASP A 317 20.33 25.44 -12.87
C ASP A 317 20.56 24.07 -12.22
N ASN A 318 21.83 23.69 -12.13
CA ASN A 318 22.27 22.41 -11.59
C ASN A 318 23.50 22.60 -10.71
N SER A 319 23.46 22.02 -9.51
CA SER A 319 24.52 22.14 -8.52
C SER A 319 25.87 21.56 -8.98
N ASN A 320 25.88 20.74 -10.05
CA ASN A 320 27.09 20.19 -10.65
C ASN A 320 27.79 21.18 -11.61
N TYR A 321 27.23 22.36 -11.84
CA TYR A 321 27.85 23.48 -12.57
C TYR A 321 28.59 24.44 -11.63
N ASP A 322 28.39 24.27 -10.33
CA ASP A 322 29.13 24.95 -9.27
C ASP A 322 30.36 24.12 -8.83
N GLY A 323 31.55 24.69 -8.97
CA GLY A 323 32.81 24.08 -8.58
C GLY A 323 32.98 23.81 -7.07
N TYR A 324 32.25 24.51 -6.18
CA TYR A 324 32.25 24.19 -4.75
C TYR A 324 31.48 22.88 -4.50
N ASN A 325 30.30 22.76 -5.11
CA ASN A 325 29.43 21.59 -5.02
C ASN A 325 29.91 20.39 -5.85
N ALA A 326 30.66 20.62 -6.94
CA ALA A 326 31.36 19.59 -7.72
C ALA A 326 32.70 19.15 -7.11
N SER A 327 33.04 19.64 -5.90
CA SER A 327 34.22 19.21 -5.15
C SER A 327 33.90 17.98 -4.29
N PRO A 328 34.67 16.89 -4.38
CA PRO A 328 34.45 15.71 -3.52
C PRO A 328 34.76 15.97 -2.03
N TYR A 329 35.35 17.12 -1.68
CA TYR A 329 35.68 17.49 -0.31
C TYR A 329 34.53 18.16 0.44
N THR A 330 33.47 18.56 -0.27
CA THR A 330 32.31 19.25 0.29
C THR A 330 31.14 18.28 0.45
N ILE A 331 30.26 18.59 1.40
CA ILE A 331 28.95 17.95 1.56
C ILE A 331 27.94 18.90 0.93
N SER A 332 27.45 18.54 -0.25
CA SER A 332 26.42 19.32 -0.96
C SER A 332 25.03 18.97 -0.43
N VAL A 333 24.27 20.00 -0.01
CA VAL A 333 23.00 19.87 0.71
C VAL A 333 21.84 20.51 -0.06
N ALA A 334 20.89 19.68 -0.47
CA ALA A 334 19.64 20.13 -1.10
C ALA A 334 18.56 20.52 -0.07
N ALA A 335 17.51 21.22 -0.52
CA ALA A 335 16.44 21.73 0.34
C ALA A 335 15.08 21.05 0.10
N LEU A 336 14.39 20.72 1.20
CA LEU A 336 13.03 20.17 1.23
C LEU A 336 12.11 21.01 2.12
N GLY A 337 10.81 21.04 1.81
CA GLY A 337 9.78 21.66 2.63
C GLY A 337 9.37 20.84 3.85
N ASP A 338 8.45 21.39 4.64
CA ASP A 338 7.81 20.76 5.81
C ASP A 338 6.91 19.57 5.49
N ASN A 339 6.87 19.16 4.23
CA ASN A 339 6.13 18.02 3.70
C ASN A 339 7.03 17.00 3.00
N ASP A 340 8.35 17.07 3.21
CA ASP A 340 9.36 16.20 2.59
C ASP A 340 9.49 16.31 1.05
N VAL A 341 8.86 17.32 0.44
CA VAL A 341 8.96 17.58 -1.00
C VAL A 341 10.07 18.58 -1.27
N LYS A 342 10.83 18.36 -2.35
CA LYS A 342 11.88 19.28 -2.81
C LYS A 342 11.35 20.71 -2.92
N ALA A 343 12.10 21.65 -2.37
CA ALA A 343 11.82 23.07 -2.56
C ALA A 343 12.05 23.45 -4.03
N GLY A 344 11.16 24.27 -4.60
CA GLY A 344 11.20 24.62 -6.04
C GLY A 344 12.53 25.24 -6.48
N TYR A 345 13.15 26.06 -5.62
CA TYR A 345 14.45 26.69 -5.88
C TYR A 345 15.64 25.73 -5.73
N SER A 346 15.52 24.61 -5.01
CA SER A 346 16.65 23.71 -4.76
C SER A 346 17.20 23.19 -6.09
N GLU A 347 18.49 23.27 -6.29
CA GLU A 347 19.11 22.74 -7.51
C GLU A 347 19.24 21.22 -7.44
N PRO A 348 18.94 20.50 -8.54
CA PRO A 348 19.30 19.10 -8.66
C PRO A 348 20.82 18.94 -8.91
N GLY A 349 21.31 17.72 -8.83
CA GLY A 349 22.66 17.36 -9.24
C GLY A 349 23.07 15.96 -8.79
N ALA A 350 23.96 15.33 -9.57
CA ALA A 350 24.53 14.03 -9.20
C ALA A 350 25.53 14.11 -8.03
N ASN A 351 25.99 15.32 -7.71
CA ASN A 351 26.93 15.65 -6.64
C ASN A 351 26.27 15.78 -5.27
N LEU A 352 24.94 15.89 -5.20
CA LEU A 352 24.21 15.99 -3.93
C LEU A 352 24.52 14.78 -3.04
N LEU A 353 24.77 15.03 -1.76
CA LEU A 353 24.96 13.96 -0.79
C LEU A 353 23.68 13.72 0.01
N VAL A 354 23.10 14.76 0.58
CA VAL A 354 21.89 14.68 1.39
C VAL A 354 21.01 15.89 1.14
N SER A 355 19.80 15.86 1.66
CA SER A 355 18.89 16.99 1.72
C SER A 355 18.52 17.30 3.18
N ALA A 356 18.12 18.54 3.45
CA ALA A 356 17.68 18.95 4.78
C ALA A 356 16.53 19.98 4.71
N PRO A 357 15.73 20.10 5.79
CA PRO A 357 14.63 21.04 5.87
C PRO A 357 14.98 22.48 5.49
N SER A 358 14.08 23.13 4.77
CA SER A 358 14.06 24.54 4.42
C SER A 358 12.62 24.96 4.09
N ARG A 359 12.43 26.17 3.56
CA ARG A 359 11.11 26.62 3.11
C ARG A 359 10.71 25.93 1.81
N GLY A 360 9.62 25.17 1.83
CA GLY A 360 8.95 24.64 0.63
C GLY A 360 7.76 25.50 0.23
N LEU A 361 6.63 24.85 -0.08
CA LEU A 361 5.33 25.51 -0.26
C LEU A 361 4.69 25.94 1.07
N GLY A 362 5.11 25.33 2.18
CA GLY A 362 4.63 25.57 3.55
C GLY A 362 5.51 26.55 4.35
N ALA A 363 5.76 26.21 5.61
CA ALA A 363 6.49 27.08 6.54
C ALA A 363 7.98 27.25 6.19
N GLY A 364 8.55 28.41 6.57
CA GLY A 364 9.99 28.64 6.53
C GLY A 364 10.71 28.18 7.80
N ILE A 365 12.01 28.41 7.85
CA ILE A 365 12.84 28.08 9.01
C ILE A 365 12.84 29.25 9.97
N LEU A 366 12.51 28.97 11.23
CA LEU A 366 12.69 29.90 12.33
C LEU A 366 14.13 29.85 12.84
N THR A 367 14.77 31.02 12.87
CA THR A 367 16.14 31.22 13.35
C THR A 367 16.34 32.64 13.90
N THR A 368 17.54 32.94 14.40
CA THR A 368 17.98 34.29 14.79
C THR A 368 17.96 35.26 13.61
N ASP A 369 17.78 36.54 13.88
CA ASP A 369 17.90 37.62 12.91
C ASP A 369 18.88 38.66 13.47
N ASN A 370 19.40 39.57 12.64
CA ASN A 370 20.13 40.71 13.17
C ASN A 370 19.19 41.53 14.07
N THR A 371 19.64 41.90 15.27
CA THR A 371 18.81 42.69 16.18
C THR A 371 18.55 44.08 15.61
N GLY A 372 17.33 44.60 15.76
CA GLY A 372 16.96 45.93 15.28
C GLY A 372 16.59 45.94 13.80
N THR A 373 16.85 47.05 13.09
CA THR A 373 16.34 47.26 11.72
C THR A 373 17.24 46.71 10.61
N SER A 374 18.38 46.12 10.95
CA SER A 374 19.32 45.52 9.99
C SER A 374 18.99 44.07 9.63
N GLY A 375 17.96 43.49 10.26
CA GLY A 375 17.50 42.12 9.99
C GLY A 375 16.58 41.97 8.77
N TYR A 376 16.08 40.76 8.57
CA TYR A 376 14.94 40.49 7.68
C TYR A 376 13.65 41.16 8.19
N SER A 377 13.58 41.40 9.50
CA SER A 377 12.51 42.15 10.16
C SER A 377 13.06 43.07 11.24
N ASP A 378 12.20 43.91 11.84
CA ASP A 378 12.56 44.71 13.02
C ASP A 378 12.63 43.87 14.32
N ALA A 379 12.42 42.54 14.23
CA ALA A 379 12.49 41.60 15.34
C ALA A 379 13.82 40.83 15.32
N ASP A 380 14.26 40.35 16.49
CA ASP A 380 15.53 39.62 16.65
C ASP A 380 15.48 38.17 16.12
N TYR A 381 14.35 37.73 15.54
CA TYR A 381 14.15 36.38 15.03
C TYR A 381 13.31 36.40 13.77
N TYR A 382 13.64 35.54 12.80
CA TYR A 382 12.96 35.44 11.52
C TYR A 382 12.40 34.03 11.29
N GLU A 383 11.10 33.94 11.00
CA GLU A 383 10.35 32.68 10.87
C GLU A 383 10.23 32.15 9.43
N ASN A 384 10.63 32.97 8.46
CA ASN A 384 10.45 32.68 7.04
C ASN A 384 11.77 32.47 6.30
N PHE A 385 12.86 32.15 7.02
CA PHE A 385 14.16 31.91 6.41
C PHE A 385 14.08 30.71 5.44
N SER A 386 14.78 30.80 4.32
CA SER A 386 14.58 29.92 3.16
C SER A 386 15.85 29.73 2.36
N GLY A 387 15.78 28.90 1.31
CA GLY A 387 16.93 28.61 0.46
C GLY A 387 17.66 27.34 0.91
N THR A 388 18.51 26.79 0.05
CA THR A 388 19.49 25.76 0.47
C THR A 388 20.44 26.29 1.56
N SER A 389 20.52 27.62 1.70
CA SER A 389 21.16 28.32 2.81
C SER A 389 20.61 27.99 4.20
N ALA A 390 19.35 27.55 4.31
CA ALA A 390 18.79 27.06 5.57
C ALA A 390 19.06 25.56 5.80
N ALA A 391 19.27 24.80 4.72
CA ALA A 391 19.49 23.35 4.77
C ALA A 391 20.94 22.99 5.16
N ALA A 392 21.93 23.69 4.61
CA ALA A 392 23.35 23.50 4.94
C ALA A 392 23.67 23.61 6.45
N PRO A 393 23.23 24.65 7.19
CA PRO A 393 23.49 24.74 8.63
C PRO A 393 22.81 23.63 9.42
N ILE A 394 21.64 23.13 9.01
CA ILE A 394 21.04 21.95 9.67
C ILE A 394 22.00 20.75 9.60
N VAL A 395 22.58 20.48 8.43
CA VAL A 395 23.56 19.39 8.27
C VAL A 395 24.83 19.67 9.06
N SER A 396 25.32 20.92 9.11
CA SER A 396 26.46 21.31 9.95
C SER A 396 26.21 20.99 11.43
N GLY A 397 25.01 21.27 11.93
CA GLY A 397 24.61 20.89 13.29
C GLY A 397 24.56 19.37 13.51
N VAL A 398 23.98 18.61 12.58
CA VAL A 398 23.96 17.14 12.67
C VAL A 398 25.37 16.56 12.68
N VAL A 399 26.27 17.09 11.84
CA VAL A 399 27.69 16.69 11.85
C VAL A 399 28.35 17.01 13.20
N ALA A 400 28.03 18.14 13.83
CA ALA A 400 28.54 18.44 15.17
C ALA A 400 28.06 17.41 16.22
N LEU A 401 26.80 17.00 16.18
CA LEU A 401 26.28 15.94 17.06
C LEU A 401 27.01 14.59 16.82
N MET A 402 27.28 14.24 15.56
CA MET A 402 28.07 13.05 15.21
C MET A 402 29.50 13.13 15.77
N LEU A 403 30.14 14.30 15.67
CA LEU A 403 31.51 14.51 16.13
C LEU A 403 31.63 14.56 17.65
N GLU A 404 30.64 15.06 18.38
CA GLU A 404 30.59 14.92 19.84
C GLU A 404 30.50 13.44 20.23
N ARG A 405 29.62 12.69 19.56
CA ARG A 405 29.47 11.25 19.80
C ARG A 405 30.74 10.48 19.51
N ARG A 406 31.42 10.81 18.41
CA ARG A 406 32.66 10.16 17.99
C ARG A 406 33.67 11.14 17.37
N PRO A 407 34.54 11.75 18.19
CA PRO A 407 35.51 12.73 17.73
C PRO A 407 36.56 12.18 16.76
N GLU A 408 36.72 10.86 16.66
CA GLU A 408 37.68 10.17 15.79
C GLU A 408 37.25 10.12 14.32
N LEU A 409 35.97 10.40 14.00
CA LEU A 409 35.49 10.36 12.62
C LEU A 409 36.29 11.31 11.72
N GLY A 410 36.77 10.79 10.60
CA GLY A 410 37.33 11.58 9.52
C GLY A 410 36.25 12.16 8.61
N TRP A 411 36.62 13.12 7.77
CA TRP A 411 35.67 13.80 6.87
C TRP A 411 34.91 12.84 5.92
N ARG A 412 35.59 11.78 5.43
CA ARG A 412 34.96 10.72 4.61
C ARG A 412 34.06 9.78 5.40
N ASP A 413 34.34 9.59 6.68
CA ASP A 413 33.46 8.79 7.55
C ASP A 413 32.12 9.51 7.71
N VAL A 414 32.18 10.81 7.99
CA VAL A 414 30.99 11.67 8.12
C VAL A 414 30.14 11.64 6.86
N GLN A 415 30.75 11.87 5.68
CA GLN A 415 30.02 11.81 4.40
C GLN A 415 29.32 10.45 4.21
N LYS A 416 30.03 9.35 4.49
CA LYS A 416 29.49 8.00 4.29
C LYS A 416 28.37 7.67 5.28
N ILE A 417 28.51 8.06 6.55
CA ILE A 417 27.44 7.88 7.55
C ILE A 417 26.20 8.65 7.12
N LEU A 418 26.33 9.94 6.80
CA LEU A 418 25.20 10.78 6.37
C LEU A 418 24.43 10.14 5.19
N ALA A 419 25.15 9.66 4.17
CA ALA A 419 24.54 9.00 3.02
C ALA A 419 23.82 7.70 3.39
N LEU A 420 24.41 6.88 4.26
CA LEU A 420 23.84 5.58 4.67
C LEU A 420 22.63 5.73 5.60
N THR A 421 22.56 6.82 6.36
CA THR A 421 21.49 7.05 7.33
C THR A 421 20.39 7.96 6.81
N ALA A 422 20.62 8.67 5.71
CA ALA A 422 19.60 9.50 5.07
C ALA A 422 18.32 8.72 4.78
N VAL A 423 17.19 9.41 4.92
CA VAL A 423 15.84 8.89 4.69
C VAL A 423 15.41 9.32 3.29
N PRO A 424 15.27 8.37 2.34
CA PRO A 424 14.64 8.69 1.07
C PRO A 424 13.22 9.21 1.29
N VAL A 425 12.91 10.30 0.62
CA VAL A 425 11.66 11.08 0.77
C VAL A 425 11.05 11.30 -0.61
N ASP A 426 9.75 11.57 -0.65
CA ASP A 426 9.02 11.85 -1.89
C ASP A 426 9.34 10.83 -3.01
N PHE A 427 8.98 9.56 -2.78
CA PHE A 427 9.25 8.45 -3.70
C PHE A 427 8.39 8.54 -4.97
N ILE A 428 8.72 9.49 -5.84
CA ILE A 428 8.17 9.59 -7.19
C ILE A 428 8.89 8.57 -8.09
N GLU A 429 8.12 7.76 -8.81
CA GLU A 429 8.65 6.76 -9.73
C GLU A 429 9.55 7.43 -10.79
N GLY A 430 10.81 6.96 -10.90
CA GLY A 430 11.80 7.48 -11.85
C GLY A 430 12.75 8.54 -11.29
N GLU A 431 12.46 9.16 -10.13
CA GLU A 431 13.37 10.13 -9.49
C GLU A 431 14.37 9.50 -8.51
N TRP A 432 14.02 8.32 -7.98
CA TRP A 432 14.88 7.52 -7.12
C TRP A 432 15.41 6.31 -7.87
N THR A 433 16.71 6.09 -7.78
CA THR A 433 17.37 4.92 -8.38
C THR A 433 18.19 4.20 -7.31
N SER A 434 17.97 2.89 -7.18
CA SER A 434 18.87 2.05 -6.39
C SER A 434 20.11 1.77 -7.22
N ASN A 435 21.28 2.06 -6.64
CA ASN A 435 22.54 1.68 -7.23
C ASN A 435 22.81 0.17 -7.07
N ALA A 436 23.85 -0.34 -7.72
CA ALA A 436 24.17 -1.77 -7.69
C ALA A 436 24.66 -2.29 -6.32
N ALA A 437 24.90 -1.39 -5.36
CA ALA A 437 25.20 -1.72 -3.97
C ALA A 437 23.97 -1.62 -3.05
N GLY A 438 22.76 -1.39 -3.61
CA GLY A 438 21.50 -1.37 -2.87
C GLY A 438 21.16 -0.02 -2.23
N HIS A 439 21.90 1.05 -2.53
CA HIS A 439 21.65 2.38 -1.98
C HIS A 439 20.77 3.21 -2.92
N TRP A 440 19.71 3.79 -2.38
CA TRP A 440 18.84 4.71 -3.11
C TRP A 440 19.49 6.09 -3.21
N ALA A 441 19.53 6.63 -4.42
CA ALA A 441 19.99 7.99 -4.68
C ALA A 441 19.08 8.70 -5.68
N SER A 442 18.98 10.02 -5.54
CA SER A 442 18.20 10.91 -6.40
C SER A 442 19.00 12.16 -6.71
N HIS A 443 18.87 12.64 -7.95
CA HIS A 443 19.40 13.94 -8.35
C HIS A 443 18.69 15.11 -7.68
N ASN A 444 17.55 14.91 -7.03
CA ASN A 444 16.80 15.95 -6.32
C ASN A 444 17.08 15.97 -4.81
N TYR A 445 17.48 14.83 -4.25
CA TYR A 445 17.51 14.60 -2.81
C TYR A 445 18.85 14.04 -2.30
N GLY A 446 19.82 13.75 -3.18
CA GLY A 446 21.00 12.96 -2.82
C GLY A 446 20.57 11.57 -2.34
N PHE A 447 21.09 11.11 -1.20
CA PHE A 447 20.64 9.88 -0.54
C PHE A 447 19.36 10.07 0.29
N GLY A 448 18.86 11.30 0.42
CA GLY A 448 17.62 11.65 1.13
C GLY A 448 17.81 12.66 2.26
N ARG A 449 16.73 12.87 3.02
CA ARG A 449 16.71 13.78 4.16
C ARG A 449 17.65 13.28 5.25
N VAL A 450 18.43 14.17 5.85
CA VAL A 450 19.27 13.86 7.02
C VAL A 450 18.44 13.38 8.22
N ASP A 451 18.89 12.30 8.89
CA ASP A 451 18.33 11.75 10.13
C ASP A 451 19.41 11.80 11.22
N ALA A 452 19.28 12.77 12.13
CA ALA A 452 20.26 13.05 13.16
C ALA A 452 20.44 11.87 14.13
N HIS A 453 19.34 11.25 14.56
CA HIS A 453 19.40 10.09 15.44
C HIS A 453 20.11 8.92 14.77
N ALA A 454 19.72 8.56 13.54
CA ALA A 454 20.37 7.47 12.82
C ALA A 454 21.87 7.74 12.59
N ALA A 455 22.23 8.96 12.19
CA ALA A 455 23.62 9.35 11.95
C ALA A 455 24.48 9.26 13.22
N VAL A 456 23.98 9.78 14.34
CA VAL A 456 24.67 9.74 15.64
C VAL A 456 24.78 8.32 16.19
N GLN A 457 23.74 7.50 16.04
CA GLN A 457 23.79 6.09 16.47
C GLN A 457 24.79 5.29 15.64
N LEU A 458 24.77 5.43 14.30
CA LEU A 458 25.72 4.73 13.43
C LEU A 458 27.16 5.20 13.67
N ALA A 459 27.35 6.50 13.94
CA ALA A 459 28.64 7.07 14.29
C ALA A 459 29.29 6.39 15.51
N ALA A 460 28.50 6.01 16.52
CA ALA A 460 29.01 5.45 17.78
C ALA A 460 30.01 4.31 17.57
N ASP A 461 29.65 3.32 16.75
CA ASP A 461 30.42 2.09 16.55
C ASP A 461 30.99 1.95 15.12
N TRP A 462 30.85 2.99 14.29
CA TRP A 462 31.40 3.08 12.92
C TRP A 462 32.86 2.57 12.75
N PRO A 463 33.15 1.65 11.82
CA PRO A 463 34.52 1.30 11.48
C PRO A 463 35.19 2.43 10.68
N LEU A 464 36.17 3.10 11.29
CA LEU A 464 36.88 4.22 10.66
C LEU A 464 37.49 3.80 9.32
N LEU A 465 37.21 4.60 8.28
CA LEU A 465 37.71 4.36 6.94
C LEU A 465 39.23 4.53 6.88
N GLY A 466 39.89 3.63 6.16
CA GLY A 466 41.30 3.76 5.86
C GLY A 466 41.61 4.89 4.85
N ALA A 467 42.90 5.01 4.51
CA ALA A 467 43.39 6.00 3.55
C ALA A 467 42.63 5.94 2.22
N ARG A 468 42.36 7.12 1.64
CA ARG A 468 41.67 7.26 0.35
C ARG A 468 42.44 6.54 -0.75
N GLN A 469 41.71 5.72 -1.50
CA GLN A 469 42.18 5.06 -2.71
C GLN A 469 41.62 5.73 -3.95
N VAL A 470 42.35 5.58 -5.05
CA VAL A 470 41.97 6.13 -6.36
C VAL A 470 42.08 5.05 -7.42
N ALA A 471 41.03 4.87 -8.20
CA ALA A 471 41.00 4.11 -9.44
C ALA A 471 40.65 5.06 -10.58
N GLN A 472 41.40 5.03 -11.68
CA GLN A 472 41.24 6.05 -12.73
C GLN A 472 41.54 5.51 -14.12
N ALA A 473 40.95 6.16 -15.12
CA ALA A 473 41.23 5.95 -16.53
C ALA A 473 40.99 7.25 -17.31
N THR A 474 41.66 7.39 -18.45
CA THR A 474 41.58 8.60 -19.30
C THR A 474 41.60 8.21 -20.77
N SER A 475 40.82 8.92 -21.57
CA SER A 475 40.87 8.91 -23.03
C SER A 475 41.14 10.33 -23.53
N THR A 476 42.08 10.45 -24.48
CA THR A 476 42.34 11.70 -25.22
C THR A 476 41.88 11.60 -26.68
N ALA A 477 41.07 10.58 -27.00
CA ALA A 477 40.55 10.39 -28.34
C ALA A 477 39.44 11.41 -28.62
N SER A 478 39.60 12.18 -29.68
CA SER A 478 38.56 13.10 -30.14
C SER A 478 37.43 12.31 -30.82
N THR A 479 36.20 12.54 -30.40
CA THR A 479 35.00 11.91 -30.92
C THR A 479 34.01 12.97 -31.35
N PHE A 480 33.60 12.93 -32.62
CA PHE A 480 32.56 13.80 -33.16
C PHE A 480 31.20 13.49 -32.50
N LEU A 481 30.46 14.53 -32.14
CA LEU A 481 29.12 14.44 -31.56
C LEU A 481 28.11 14.82 -32.66
N PRO A 482 27.41 13.85 -33.27
CA PRO A 482 26.38 14.14 -34.25
C PRO A 482 25.07 14.56 -33.58
N GLU A 483 24.41 15.54 -34.17
CA GLU A 483 23.08 16.00 -33.78
C GLU A 483 22.08 14.82 -33.65
N GLY A 484 21.26 14.83 -32.60
CA GLY A 484 20.19 13.84 -32.38
C GLY A 484 20.68 12.41 -32.10
N SER A 485 21.98 12.22 -31.87
CA SER A 485 22.59 10.89 -31.79
C SER A 485 23.20 10.61 -30.41
N LEU A 486 22.97 9.40 -29.90
CA LEU A 486 23.66 8.90 -28.72
C LEU A 486 25.07 8.39 -29.08
N VAL A 487 26.09 9.00 -28.48
CA VAL A 487 27.49 8.58 -28.56
C VAL A 487 27.90 7.95 -27.23
N ASN A 488 28.39 6.72 -27.29
CA ASN A 488 28.97 6.03 -26.13
C ASN A 488 30.50 6.04 -26.21
N GLN A 489 31.15 6.38 -25.11
CA GLN A 489 32.58 6.21 -24.89
C GLN A 489 32.79 5.33 -23.67
N SER A 490 33.77 4.43 -23.71
CA SER A 490 34.07 3.57 -22.57
C SER A 490 35.50 3.70 -22.07
N LEU A 491 35.66 3.50 -20.76
CA LEU A 491 36.94 3.41 -20.07
C LEU A 491 36.97 2.14 -19.23
N GLN A 492 38.09 1.42 -19.31
CA GLN A 492 38.34 0.23 -18.51
C GLN A 492 39.06 0.60 -17.21
N ILE A 493 38.38 0.44 -16.08
CA ILE A 493 38.98 0.59 -14.75
C ILE A 493 39.52 -0.76 -14.31
N ASN A 494 40.85 -0.84 -14.14
CA ASN A 494 41.56 -2.09 -13.80
C ASN A 494 41.89 -2.24 -12.31
N ARG A 495 41.69 -1.18 -11.51
CA ARG A 495 41.88 -1.21 -10.07
C ARG A 495 40.52 -1.31 -9.39
N ASN A 496 40.36 -2.30 -8.53
CA ASN A 496 39.13 -2.50 -7.77
C ASN A 496 39.22 -1.77 -6.42
N ILE A 497 38.24 -0.92 -6.13
CA ILE A 497 38.02 -0.19 -4.87
C ILE A 497 36.51 -0.14 -4.60
N ARG A 498 36.10 0.16 -3.36
CA ARG A 498 34.72 0.56 -3.07
C ARG A 498 34.54 2.05 -3.28
N VAL A 499 33.72 2.42 -4.25
CA VAL A 499 33.52 3.80 -4.69
C VAL A 499 32.79 4.61 -3.62
N GLN A 500 33.18 5.87 -3.48
CA GLN A 500 32.48 6.91 -2.72
C GLN A 500 32.16 8.12 -3.60
N HIS A 501 33.12 8.50 -4.46
CA HIS A 501 32.93 9.61 -5.39
C HIS A 501 33.40 9.19 -6.78
N ALA A 502 32.65 9.59 -7.81
CA ALA A 502 33.07 9.53 -9.19
C ALA A 502 33.28 10.95 -9.73
N ARG A 503 34.49 11.26 -10.18
CA ARG A 503 34.84 12.54 -10.80
C ARG A 503 35.01 12.33 -12.29
N ILE A 504 34.22 13.04 -13.10
CA ILE A 504 34.16 12.90 -14.54
C ILE A 504 34.59 14.20 -15.18
N ARG A 505 35.84 14.25 -15.65
CA ARG A 505 36.36 15.42 -16.36
C ARG A 505 36.12 15.25 -17.86
N VAL A 506 35.34 16.12 -18.47
CA VAL A 506 35.11 16.17 -19.91
C VAL A 506 35.83 17.35 -20.51
N SER A 507 36.40 17.18 -21.71
CA SER A 507 36.95 18.27 -22.52
C SER A 507 36.16 18.33 -23.82
N LEU A 508 35.53 19.46 -24.10
CA LEU A 508 34.54 19.64 -25.16
C LEU A 508 34.88 20.83 -26.05
N SER A 509 34.53 20.73 -27.32
CA SER A 509 34.36 21.85 -28.24
C SER A 509 33.02 21.68 -28.95
N HIS A 510 31.98 22.42 -28.54
CA HIS A 510 30.64 22.36 -29.14
C HIS A 510 30.05 23.78 -29.23
N SER A 511 29.45 24.13 -30.38
CA SER A 511 28.84 25.45 -30.57
C SER A 511 27.63 25.66 -29.66
N ASP A 512 26.90 24.58 -29.38
CA ASP A 512 25.66 24.57 -28.61
C ASP A 512 25.77 23.52 -27.50
N TRP A 513 26.68 23.74 -26.57
CA TRP A 513 27.09 22.75 -25.58
C TRP A 513 26.01 22.44 -24.53
N GLY A 514 25.06 23.35 -24.30
CA GLY A 514 23.91 23.13 -23.44
C GLY A 514 22.93 22.09 -23.97
N ASP A 515 22.96 21.74 -25.26
CA ASP A 515 22.12 20.67 -25.82
C ASP A 515 22.62 19.27 -25.43
N LEU A 516 23.79 19.18 -24.80
CA LEU A 516 24.43 17.91 -24.50
C LEU A 516 23.97 17.35 -23.15
N ARG A 517 23.42 16.13 -23.20
CA ARG A 517 23.20 15.30 -22.02
C ARG A 517 24.41 14.42 -21.76
N PHE A 518 24.95 14.45 -20.55
CA PHE A 518 26.03 13.55 -20.10
C PHE A 518 25.50 12.57 -19.06
N GLU A 519 25.71 11.27 -19.27
CA GLU A 519 25.36 10.22 -18.30
C GLU A 519 26.52 9.24 -18.15
N LEU A 520 26.89 8.94 -16.91
CA LEU A 520 27.84 7.87 -16.60
C LEU A 520 27.08 6.59 -16.20
N ARG A 521 27.50 5.46 -16.75
CA ARG A 521 27.03 4.13 -16.36
C ARG A 521 28.17 3.30 -15.78
N SER A 522 27.94 2.70 -14.60
CA SER A 522 28.88 1.79 -13.94
C SER A 522 28.87 0.39 -14.59
N PRO A 523 29.89 -0.46 -14.33
CA PRO A 523 29.94 -1.83 -14.83
C PRO A 523 28.72 -2.67 -14.43
N ASN A 524 28.11 -2.36 -13.29
CA ASN A 524 26.97 -3.08 -12.75
C ASN A 524 25.62 -2.43 -13.10
N GLY A 525 25.61 -1.44 -13.98
CA GLY A 525 24.39 -0.90 -14.59
C GLY A 525 23.80 0.35 -13.94
N THR A 526 24.33 0.82 -12.81
CA THR A 526 23.92 2.10 -12.21
C THR A 526 24.16 3.24 -13.17
N ARG A 527 23.21 4.17 -13.28
CA ARG A 527 23.29 5.35 -14.15
C ARG A 527 23.27 6.62 -13.30
N SER A 528 24.05 7.61 -13.68
CA SER A 528 24.03 8.94 -13.07
C SER A 528 24.10 9.99 -14.17
N VAL A 529 23.04 10.80 -14.28
CA VAL A 529 22.98 11.98 -15.15
C VAL A 529 23.86 13.06 -14.56
N LEU A 530 24.89 13.48 -15.29
CA LEU A 530 25.86 14.47 -14.83
C LEU A 530 25.47 15.89 -15.22
N ALA A 531 24.85 16.01 -16.40
CA ALA A 531 24.30 17.23 -16.95
C ALA A 531 23.16 16.88 -17.91
N GLU A 532 22.07 17.61 -17.79
CA GLU A 532 20.88 17.59 -18.63
C GLU A 532 20.98 18.63 -19.76
N PRO A 533 20.21 18.46 -20.84
CA PRO A 533 20.04 19.49 -21.85
C PRO A 533 19.43 20.76 -21.25
N HIS A 534 20.00 21.91 -21.59
CA HIS A 534 19.61 23.19 -21.07
C HIS A 534 19.94 24.34 -22.05
N ARG A 535 19.35 25.52 -21.83
CA ARG A 535 19.63 26.68 -22.69
C ARG A 535 21.03 27.22 -22.45
N ASN A 536 21.74 27.57 -23.52
CA ASN A 536 22.97 28.34 -23.44
C ASN A 536 22.63 29.77 -22.99
N SER A 537 23.14 30.22 -21.83
CA SER A 537 22.95 31.61 -21.38
C SER A 537 24.00 32.52 -22.05
N ASN A 538 23.61 33.74 -22.45
CA ASN A 538 24.52 34.66 -23.16
C ASN A 538 25.76 35.11 -22.34
N SER A 539 25.80 34.80 -21.04
CA SER A 539 26.92 35.08 -20.13
C SER A 539 27.76 33.86 -19.76
N SER A 540 27.32 32.63 -20.07
CA SER A 540 28.12 31.43 -19.85
C SER A 540 29.04 31.17 -21.05
N GLY A 541 30.35 31.20 -20.81
CA GLY A 541 31.30 30.67 -21.81
C GLY A 541 31.09 29.16 -21.96
N SER A 542 31.50 28.58 -23.10
CA SER A 542 31.55 27.12 -23.22
C SER A 542 32.35 26.53 -22.05
N PRO A 543 31.88 25.44 -21.40
CA PRO A 543 32.55 24.86 -20.25
C PRO A 543 33.97 24.39 -20.59
N GLY A 544 34.27 24.17 -21.88
CA GLY A 544 35.59 23.77 -22.34
C GLY A 544 36.01 22.47 -21.67
N SER A 545 36.81 22.55 -20.61
CA SER A 545 37.05 21.40 -19.72
C SER A 545 36.37 21.58 -18.37
N TRP A 546 35.43 20.70 -18.04
CA TRP A 546 34.68 20.71 -16.78
C TRP A 546 34.78 19.37 -16.06
N THR A 547 34.67 19.38 -14.73
CA THR A 547 34.64 18.15 -13.90
C THR A 547 33.31 18.05 -13.19
N TYR A 548 32.51 17.05 -13.57
CA TYR A 548 31.30 16.67 -12.84
C TYR A 548 31.65 15.75 -11.68
N LEU A 549 30.86 15.82 -10.61
CA LEU A 549 30.90 14.89 -9.49
C LEU A 549 29.62 14.04 -9.47
N SER A 550 29.76 12.76 -9.11
CA SER A 550 28.63 11.88 -8.81
C SER A 550 28.88 11.09 -7.54
N THR A 551 27.90 11.10 -6.64
CA THR A 551 27.87 10.32 -5.38
C THR A 551 27.08 9.00 -5.54
N HIS A 552 26.33 8.84 -6.64
CA HIS A 552 25.35 7.77 -6.85
C HIS A 552 25.95 6.36 -6.84
N PHE A 553 27.25 6.23 -7.08
CA PHE A 553 27.96 4.95 -7.13
C PHE A 553 28.51 4.50 -5.77
N LEU A 554 28.04 5.10 -4.67
CA LEU A 554 28.48 4.77 -3.31
C LEU A 554 28.43 3.26 -3.03
N ASN A 555 29.55 2.74 -2.51
CA ASN A 555 29.82 1.33 -2.17
C ASN A 555 29.86 0.36 -3.35
N GLU A 556 29.67 0.78 -4.60
CA GLU A 556 29.90 -0.09 -5.76
C GLU A 556 31.37 -0.46 -5.93
N LEU A 557 31.62 -1.60 -6.55
CA LEU A 557 32.95 -2.03 -6.95
C LEU A 557 33.36 -1.31 -8.25
N SER A 558 34.57 -0.73 -8.27
CA SER A 558 35.03 0.07 -9.40
C SER A 558 35.48 -0.73 -10.63
N LEU A 559 35.82 -2.00 -10.48
CA LEU A 559 36.43 -2.83 -11.53
C LEU A 559 35.45 -3.07 -12.69
N GLY A 560 35.90 -2.76 -13.91
CA GLY A 560 35.17 -3.08 -15.14
C GLY A 560 35.04 -1.92 -16.12
N GLU A 561 34.11 -2.08 -17.05
CA GLU A 561 33.84 -1.08 -18.08
C GLU A 561 32.88 0.01 -17.57
N TRP A 562 33.33 1.25 -17.60
CA TRP A 562 32.50 2.43 -17.35
C TRP A 562 32.17 3.09 -18.68
N VAL A 563 30.91 3.49 -18.86
CA VAL A 563 30.42 4.05 -20.13
C VAL A 563 29.90 5.46 -19.91
N LEU A 564 30.51 6.44 -20.59
CA LEU A 564 29.97 7.79 -20.73
C LEU A 564 29.08 7.84 -21.98
N SER A 565 27.80 8.07 -21.75
CA SER A 565 26.77 8.28 -22.77
C SER A 565 26.55 9.78 -22.97
N ILE A 566 26.65 10.24 -24.21
CA ILE A 566 26.49 11.64 -24.61
C ILE A 566 25.40 11.71 -25.67
N THR A 567 24.34 12.47 -25.42
CA THR A 567 23.28 12.73 -26.41
C THR A 567 23.27 14.21 -26.72
N ASP A 568 23.15 14.56 -28.00
CA ASP A 568 22.87 15.93 -28.46
C ASP A 568 21.38 16.00 -28.82
N ASP A 569 20.58 16.76 -28.06
CA ASP A 569 19.12 16.77 -28.14
C ASP A 569 18.55 17.59 -29.32
N GLY A 570 19.41 18.09 -30.22
CA GLY A 570 19.02 18.38 -31.61
C GLY A 570 18.33 19.72 -31.84
N THR A 571 18.77 20.80 -31.19
CA THR A 571 18.31 22.17 -31.54
C THR A 571 19.26 22.91 -32.49
N GLY A 572 20.31 22.22 -32.97
CA GLY A 572 21.33 22.69 -33.89
C GLY A 572 22.72 22.71 -33.23
N GLY A 573 23.76 22.93 -34.04
CA GLY A 573 25.14 22.99 -33.55
C GLY A 573 25.99 21.79 -33.94
N SER A 574 27.28 21.87 -33.69
CA SER A 574 28.18 20.73 -33.89
C SER A 574 29.42 20.84 -33.01
N GLY A 575 30.00 19.69 -32.71
CA GLY A 575 31.21 19.66 -31.92
C GLY A 575 31.82 18.28 -31.72
N SER A 576 32.71 18.21 -30.76
CA SER A 576 33.44 16.99 -30.42
C SER A 576 33.78 16.94 -28.95
N LEU A 577 33.69 15.74 -28.39
CA LEU A 577 34.39 15.40 -27.15
C LEU A 577 35.88 15.26 -27.49
N LEU A 578 36.72 16.15 -26.97
CA LEU A 578 38.17 16.17 -27.20
C LEU A 578 38.91 15.13 -26.32
N GLY A 579 38.28 14.71 -25.23
CA GLY A 579 38.77 13.70 -24.30
C GLY A 579 37.97 13.71 -23.01
N TRP A 580 38.14 12.67 -22.20
CA TRP A 580 37.55 12.62 -20.86
C TRP A 580 38.35 11.70 -19.93
N SER A 581 38.21 11.91 -18.63
CA SER A 581 38.78 11.03 -17.60
C SER A 581 37.76 10.73 -16.51
N LEU A 582 37.83 9.51 -15.99
CA LEU A 582 37.09 9.06 -14.83
C LEU A 582 38.09 8.82 -13.69
N GLU A 583 37.85 9.45 -12.55
CA GLU A 583 38.59 9.24 -11.31
C GLU A 583 37.62 8.87 -10.19
N LEU A 584 37.73 7.63 -9.72
CA LEU A 584 36.91 7.07 -8.65
C LEU A 584 37.68 7.13 -7.33
N TRP A 585 37.10 7.75 -6.31
CA TRP A 585 37.65 7.78 -4.95
C TRP A 585 36.92 6.80 -4.07
N GLY A 586 37.64 6.16 -3.16
CA GLY A 586 37.06 5.09 -2.36
C GLY A 586 38.00 4.48 -1.34
N THR A 587 37.63 3.31 -0.82
CA THR A 587 38.47 2.49 0.06
C THR A 587 39.01 1.26 -0.64
N GLU A 588 40.09 0.68 -0.09
CA GLU A 588 40.53 -0.65 -0.52
C GLU A 588 39.46 -1.70 -0.21
N ILE A 589 39.41 -2.74 -1.03
CA ILE A 589 38.59 -3.92 -0.77
C ILE A 589 39.43 -4.88 0.06
N SER A 590 38.97 -5.19 1.27
CA SER A 590 39.65 -6.16 2.12
C SER A 590 38.96 -7.52 2.04
N ALA A 591 39.73 -8.61 2.18
CA ALA A 591 39.16 -9.96 2.20
C ALA A 591 38.30 -10.25 3.45
N GLN A 592 38.39 -9.39 4.47
CA GLN A 592 37.62 -9.45 5.73
C GLN A 592 36.62 -8.30 5.83
N GLU A 593 36.26 -7.69 4.71
CA GLU A 593 35.40 -6.52 4.75
C GLU A 593 33.95 -6.91 5.01
N ASN A 594 33.36 -6.22 5.98
CA ASN A 594 31.97 -6.37 6.38
C ASN A 594 31.01 -6.17 5.19
N LYS A 595 29.97 -7.00 5.12
CA LYS A 595 28.90 -6.94 4.13
C LYS A 595 27.63 -6.46 4.82
N PRO A 596 26.90 -5.51 4.21
CA PRO A 596 25.69 -5.00 4.81
C PRO A 596 24.60 -6.10 4.89
N PRO A 597 23.65 -5.95 5.84
CA PRO A 597 22.47 -6.79 5.88
C PRO A 597 21.66 -6.69 4.58
N ALA A 598 20.92 -7.75 4.24
CA ALA A 598 20.11 -7.82 3.04
C ALA A 598 18.74 -8.44 3.31
N ALA A 599 17.69 -7.81 2.77
CA ALA A 599 16.32 -8.31 2.73
C ALA A 599 15.50 -7.58 1.66
N GLU A 600 14.40 -8.19 1.24
CA GLU A 600 13.34 -7.51 0.49
C GLU A 600 12.43 -6.70 1.44
N SER A 601 11.52 -5.90 0.87
CA SER A 601 10.46 -5.23 1.62
C SER A 601 9.63 -6.24 2.42
N LEU A 602 9.18 -5.82 3.62
CA LEU A 602 8.28 -6.61 4.45
C LEU A 602 6.84 -6.16 4.19
N VAL A 603 5.95 -7.11 3.90
CA VAL A 603 4.50 -6.87 3.85
C VAL A 603 3.85 -7.63 4.99
N VAL A 604 3.10 -6.93 5.83
CA VAL A 604 2.34 -7.50 6.94
C VAL A 604 0.88 -7.17 6.73
N GLU A 605 0.05 -8.19 6.62
CA GLU A 605 -1.40 -8.07 6.66
C GLU A 605 -1.85 -8.38 8.09
N SER A 606 -2.66 -7.49 8.67
CA SER A 606 -3.25 -7.72 9.99
C SER A 606 -4.69 -7.25 10.02
N THR A 607 -5.50 -8.06 10.69
CA THR A 607 -6.92 -7.92 10.93
C THR A 607 -7.21 -7.39 12.35
N SER A 608 -6.23 -6.73 12.99
CA SER A 608 -6.40 -6.15 14.33
C SER A 608 -5.17 -5.32 14.67
N PHE A 609 -5.37 -4.19 15.33
CA PHE A 609 -4.31 -3.29 15.80
C PHE A 609 -4.50 -2.98 17.30
N PRO A 610 -3.42 -2.76 18.08
CA PRO A 610 -2.01 -2.76 17.68
C PRO A 610 -1.46 -4.15 17.31
N ILE A 611 -0.49 -4.19 16.40
CA ILE A 611 0.30 -5.38 16.07
C ILE A 611 1.74 -5.27 16.52
N GLU A 612 2.37 -6.43 16.71
CA GLU A 612 3.81 -6.55 16.88
C GLU A 612 4.44 -7.10 15.58
N VAL A 613 5.23 -6.28 14.90
CA VAL A 613 5.89 -6.63 13.63
C VAL A 613 7.36 -6.93 13.86
N ASP A 614 7.82 -8.14 13.51
CA ASP A 614 9.26 -8.46 13.48
C ASP A 614 9.89 -7.90 12.20
N VAL A 615 10.43 -6.70 12.29
CA VAL A 615 11.05 -5.99 11.15
C VAL A 615 12.38 -6.60 10.71
N LEU A 616 12.91 -7.53 11.49
CA LEU A 616 14.10 -8.33 11.14
C LEU A 616 13.76 -9.67 10.52
N ASP A 617 12.48 -9.99 10.30
CA ASP A 617 12.08 -11.27 9.70
C ASP A 617 12.62 -11.40 8.26
N GLY A 618 13.31 -12.49 7.96
CA GLY A 618 13.96 -12.69 6.66
C GLY A 618 15.18 -11.79 6.38
N VAL A 619 15.61 -10.96 7.33
CA VAL A 619 16.86 -10.18 7.18
C VAL A 619 18.05 -11.09 7.44
N THR A 620 18.97 -11.13 6.47
CA THR A 620 20.19 -11.94 6.56
C THR A 620 21.41 -11.05 6.58
N ASP A 621 22.42 -11.50 7.32
CA ASP A 621 23.75 -10.92 7.31
C ASP A 621 24.74 -11.97 6.82
N ALA A 622 25.56 -11.61 5.83
CA ALA A 622 26.43 -12.58 5.17
C ALA A 622 27.67 -12.93 5.99
N ASP A 623 28.02 -12.12 6.99
CA ASP A 623 29.16 -12.32 7.88
C ASP A 623 28.71 -12.88 9.26
N GLY A 624 27.41 -12.90 9.52
CA GLY A 624 26.79 -13.50 10.70
C GLY A 624 26.66 -12.54 11.88
N ASP A 625 26.71 -11.23 11.60
CA ASP A 625 26.69 -10.18 12.60
C ASP A 625 25.32 -9.99 13.26
N SER A 626 25.33 -9.39 14.45
CA SER A 626 24.11 -9.15 15.21
C SER A 626 23.36 -7.94 14.66
N LEU A 627 22.11 -8.15 14.27
CA LEU A 627 21.27 -7.11 13.68
C LEU A 627 20.47 -6.34 14.73
N THR A 628 20.43 -5.02 14.57
CA THR A 628 19.66 -4.10 15.43
C THR A 628 18.94 -3.05 14.61
N ILE A 629 17.78 -2.60 15.10
CA ILE A 629 17.07 -1.45 14.54
C ILE A 629 17.81 -0.17 14.95
N LEU A 630 18.23 0.61 13.96
CA LEU A 630 18.95 1.87 14.15
C LEU A 630 18.00 3.07 14.18
N SER A 631 17.09 3.15 13.21
CA SER A 631 16.02 4.16 13.20
C SER A 631 14.78 3.63 12.48
N ILE A 632 13.64 4.25 12.77
CA ILE A 632 12.36 3.98 12.12
C ILE A 632 11.81 5.32 11.67
N GLN A 633 11.50 5.43 10.39
CA GLN A 633 10.75 6.56 9.86
C GLN A 633 9.32 6.50 10.44
N GLN A 634 8.82 7.62 10.95
CA GLN A 634 7.44 7.67 11.40
C GLN A 634 6.48 7.27 10.26
N PRO A 635 5.55 6.34 10.50
CA PRO A 635 4.53 5.99 9.54
C PRO A 635 3.66 7.21 9.20
N ARG A 636 3.11 7.22 7.98
CA ARG A 636 2.36 8.39 7.51
C ARG A 636 1.00 8.51 8.19
N PHE A 637 0.38 7.39 8.53
CA PHE A 637 -0.97 7.34 9.08
C PHE A 637 -0.99 6.68 10.46
N GLY A 638 -0.26 5.58 10.62
CA GLY A 638 -0.14 4.82 11.85
C GLY A 638 0.85 5.41 12.85
N THR A 639 0.93 4.78 14.01
CA THR A 639 1.79 5.19 15.11
C THR A 639 2.66 4.01 15.55
N ILE A 640 3.96 4.26 15.74
CA ILE A 640 4.86 3.30 16.38
C ILE A 640 4.72 3.43 17.90
N GLU A 641 4.16 2.42 18.54
CA GLU A 641 3.88 2.41 19.97
C GLU A 641 5.07 1.93 20.81
N SER A 642 5.84 1.00 20.26
CA SER A 642 6.96 0.38 20.97
C SER A 642 8.06 -0.04 19.99
N ILE A 643 9.30 -0.01 20.45
CA ILE A 643 10.45 -0.52 19.70
C ILE A 643 11.23 -1.43 20.65
N SER A 644 11.42 -2.67 20.23
CA SER A 644 12.29 -3.65 20.87
C SER A 644 13.48 -3.97 19.97
N SER A 645 14.36 -4.90 20.38
CA SER A 645 15.55 -5.25 19.59
C SER A 645 15.25 -5.80 18.19
N ARG A 646 14.04 -6.31 17.94
CA ARG A 646 13.64 -6.92 16.65
C ARG A 646 12.24 -6.54 16.20
N ARG A 647 11.36 -6.19 17.14
CA ARG A 647 9.94 -5.95 16.88
C ARG A 647 9.54 -4.52 17.15
N ILE A 648 8.54 -4.07 16.41
CA ILE A 648 7.87 -2.79 16.61
C ILE A 648 6.39 -3.03 16.93
N GLY A 649 5.87 -2.30 17.90
CA GLY A 649 4.43 -2.16 18.11
C GLY A 649 3.89 -1.10 17.16
N PHE A 650 2.90 -1.44 16.34
CA PHE A 650 2.31 -0.53 15.36
C PHE A 650 0.79 -0.52 15.52
N SER A 651 0.21 0.67 15.58
CA SER A 651 -1.23 0.90 15.47
C SER A 651 -1.53 1.60 14.16
N MET A 652 -2.47 1.06 13.38
CA MET A 652 -2.95 1.69 12.16
C MET A 652 -3.72 2.98 12.50
N GLY A 653 -3.49 4.03 11.73
CA GLY A 653 -4.31 5.24 11.78
C GLY A 653 -5.32 5.25 10.64
N GLN A 654 -6.05 6.36 10.50
CA GLN A 654 -7.02 6.51 9.42
C GLN A 654 -6.32 6.55 8.06
N THR A 655 -6.51 5.51 7.25
CA THR A 655 -5.93 5.41 5.90
C THR A 655 -7.02 5.48 4.83
N LYS A 656 -6.66 5.75 3.57
CA LYS A 656 -7.63 5.78 2.46
C LYS A 656 -7.89 4.40 1.85
N ASN A 657 -6.96 3.46 1.99
CA ASN A 657 -6.92 2.19 1.25
C ASN A 657 -6.43 1.01 2.12
N GLY A 658 -6.48 1.11 3.45
CA GLY A 658 -5.96 0.09 4.36
C GLY A 658 -4.45 -0.14 4.22
N LEU A 659 -3.68 0.90 3.90
CA LEU A 659 -2.24 0.77 3.68
C LEU A 659 -1.49 1.91 4.33
N ASP A 660 -0.51 1.54 5.14
CA ASP A 660 0.57 2.43 5.56
C ASP A 660 1.93 1.83 5.19
N SER A 661 2.92 2.69 4.97
CA SER A 661 4.27 2.29 4.58
C SER A 661 5.30 3.22 5.20
N PHE A 662 6.34 2.62 5.76
CA PHE A 662 7.47 3.34 6.36
C PHE A 662 8.76 2.56 6.18
N SER A 663 9.90 3.22 6.39
CA SER A 663 11.21 2.58 6.31
C SER A 663 11.82 2.33 7.69
N VAL A 664 12.50 1.20 7.83
CA VAL A 664 13.28 0.82 9.01
C VAL A 664 14.73 0.72 8.59
N LEU A 665 15.61 1.42 9.29
CA LEU A 665 17.06 1.32 9.10
C LEU A 665 17.61 0.29 10.08
N ILE A 666 18.25 -0.74 9.56
CA ILE A 666 18.81 -1.86 10.31
C ILE A 666 20.33 -1.78 10.19
N SER A 667 21.04 -1.99 11.29
CA SER A 667 22.50 -2.04 11.31
C SER A 667 23.00 -3.41 11.79
N ASP A 668 24.16 -3.81 11.27
CA ASP A 668 24.96 -4.95 11.74
C ASP A 668 25.94 -4.61 12.87
N GLY A 669 26.01 -3.33 13.27
CA GLY A 669 26.98 -2.84 14.28
C GLY A 669 28.42 -2.73 13.79
N ASN A 670 28.70 -3.11 12.54
CA ASN A 670 30.01 -3.06 11.88
C ASN A 670 29.99 -2.14 10.64
N GLY A 671 29.11 -1.14 10.64
CA GLY A 671 29.01 -0.10 9.62
C GLY A 671 28.20 -0.46 8.38
N GLY A 672 27.69 -1.69 8.28
CA GLY A 672 26.72 -2.06 7.25
C GLY A 672 25.30 -1.76 7.73
N VAL A 673 24.49 -1.28 6.79
CA VAL A 673 23.09 -0.95 7.05
C VAL A 673 22.19 -1.40 5.91
N LEU A 674 20.93 -1.67 6.24
CA LEU A 674 19.85 -1.98 5.33
C LEU A 674 18.67 -1.06 5.63
N ARG A 675 18.21 -0.30 4.64
CA ARG A 675 16.93 0.40 4.72
C ARG A 675 15.84 -0.51 4.13
N ARG A 676 14.99 -1.04 5.00
CA ARG A 676 13.90 -1.95 4.63
C ARG A 676 12.58 -1.20 4.63
N ILE A 677 11.79 -1.35 3.57
CA ILE A 677 10.42 -0.84 3.53
C ILE A 677 9.50 -1.85 4.23
N VAL A 678 8.68 -1.36 5.16
CA VAL A 678 7.64 -2.11 5.85
C VAL A 678 6.28 -1.58 5.38
N GLN A 679 5.45 -2.46 4.83
CA GLN A 679 4.08 -2.16 4.41
C GLN A 679 3.12 -2.88 5.35
N ILE A 680 2.28 -2.12 6.03
CA ILE A 680 1.23 -2.68 6.88
C ILE A 680 -0.11 -2.52 6.15
N ARG A 681 -0.84 -3.61 6.02
CA ARG A 681 -2.10 -3.69 5.29
C ARG A 681 -3.24 -4.13 6.19
N ASP A 682 -4.33 -3.39 6.07
CA ASP A 682 -5.63 -3.66 6.68
C ASP A 682 -6.57 -4.22 5.59
N PRO A 683 -7.13 -5.44 5.71
CA PRO A 683 -7.80 -6.11 4.60
C PRO A 683 -9.27 -5.70 4.39
N ARG A 684 -9.53 -4.98 3.28
CA ARG A 684 -10.87 -4.50 2.82
C ARG A 684 -12.09 -5.37 3.13
N PRO A 685 -13.25 -4.77 3.51
CA PRO A 685 -14.51 -5.47 3.65
C PRO A 685 -14.99 -6.03 2.32
N VAL A 686 -15.80 -7.07 2.40
CA VAL A 686 -16.34 -7.80 1.25
C VAL A 686 -17.86 -7.70 1.26
N GLY A 687 -18.38 -6.84 0.38
CA GLY A 687 -19.81 -6.82 0.05
C GLY A 687 -20.21 -8.09 -0.72
N ARG A 688 -21.23 -8.78 -0.24
CA ARG A 688 -21.84 -9.95 -0.86
C ARG A 688 -23.21 -9.57 -1.41
N ASN A 689 -23.80 -10.50 -2.15
CA ASN A 689 -25.12 -10.27 -2.75
C ASN A 689 -26.20 -10.78 -1.81
N ASP A 690 -27.29 -10.04 -1.69
CA ASP A 690 -28.50 -10.38 -0.95
C ASP A 690 -29.67 -10.67 -1.87
N LEU A 691 -30.66 -11.39 -1.34
CA LEU A 691 -31.95 -11.62 -2.01
C LEU A 691 -33.11 -11.43 -1.03
N PHE A 692 -34.04 -10.53 -1.37
CA PHE A 692 -35.19 -10.20 -0.53
C PHE A 692 -36.52 -10.27 -1.30
N PRO A 693 -37.55 -10.95 -0.77
CA PRO A 693 -38.92 -10.79 -1.26
C PRO A 693 -39.53 -9.50 -0.66
N VAL A 694 -40.25 -8.74 -1.49
CA VAL A 694 -40.91 -7.48 -1.11
C VAL A 694 -42.34 -7.48 -1.61
N LEU A 695 -43.28 -7.02 -0.77
CA LEU A 695 -44.66 -6.85 -1.18
C LEU A 695 -44.84 -5.58 -2.00
N ALA A 696 -45.53 -5.68 -3.13
CA ALA A 696 -45.97 -4.56 -3.93
C ALA A 696 -46.73 -3.56 -3.05
N ASP A 697 -46.56 -2.28 -3.36
CA ASP A 697 -47.21 -1.15 -2.66
C ASP A 697 -46.85 -1.02 -1.17
N SER A 698 -45.75 -1.63 -0.72
CA SER A 698 -45.30 -1.56 0.68
C SER A 698 -43.79 -1.32 0.81
N THR A 699 -43.38 -0.65 1.88
CA THR A 699 -41.96 -0.46 2.23
C THR A 699 -41.45 -1.65 3.03
N THR A 700 -40.29 -2.20 2.64
CA THR A 700 -39.63 -3.31 3.33
C THR A 700 -38.21 -2.90 3.75
N GLU A 701 -37.82 -3.28 4.96
CA GLU A 701 -36.45 -3.10 5.49
C GLU A 701 -35.57 -4.29 5.07
N LEU A 702 -34.46 -4.01 4.40
CA LEU A 702 -33.54 -4.98 3.83
C LEU A 702 -32.23 -4.99 4.64
N PRO A 703 -31.99 -5.98 5.52
CA PRO A 703 -30.75 -6.08 6.31
C PRO A 703 -29.60 -6.59 5.44
N VAL A 704 -29.00 -5.70 4.66
CA VAL A 704 -28.01 -6.04 3.61
C VAL A 704 -26.62 -6.42 4.17
N LEU A 705 -26.23 -5.93 5.34
CA LEU A 705 -24.92 -6.24 5.91
C LEU A 705 -24.85 -7.60 6.62
N GLU A 706 -25.95 -8.37 6.72
CA GLU A 706 -25.97 -9.62 7.48
C GLU A 706 -25.06 -10.71 6.89
N ASN A 707 -24.85 -10.70 5.58
CA ASN A 707 -24.03 -11.68 4.87
C ASN A 707 -22.68 -11.11 4.41
N ASP A 708 -22.50 -9.80 4.54
CA ASP A 708 -21.25 -9.10 4.27
C ASP A 708 -20.19 -9.52 5.29
N LEU A 709 -18.95 -9.54 4.84
CA LEU A 709 -17.85 -10.00 5.67
C LEU A 709 -16.80 -8.90 5.74
N ASP A 710 -16.45 -8.53 6.96
CA ASP A 710 -15.13 -8.01 7.21
C ASP A 710 -14.16 -9.17 7.48
N PRO A 711 -13.07 -9.35 6.71
CA PRO A 711 -12.02 -10.33 6.99
C PRO A 711 -11.47 -10.25 8.43
N ASP A 712 -11.59 -9.10 9.09
CA ASP A 712 -11.07 -8.85 10.43
C ASP A 712 -12.11 -8.78 11.55
N GLY A 713 -13.40 -8.71 11.17
CA GLY A 713 -14.52 -8.69 12.10
C GLY A 713 -14.86 -7.31 12.65
N ASP A 714 -14.31 -6.24 12.07
CA ASP A 714 -14.73 -4.87 12.32
C ASP A 714 -16.18 -4.64 11.91
N THR A 715 -16.77 -3.59 12.49
CA THR A 715 -18.20 -3.33 12.34
C THR A 715 -18.47 -2.63 11.01
N LEU A 716 -19.11 -3.34 10.10
CA LEU A 716 -19.51 -2.81 8.80
C LEU A 716 -20.65 -1.79 8.92
N ARG A 717 -20.60 -0.76 8.08
CA ARG A 717 -21.68 0.22 7.89
C ARG A 717 -21.92 0.57 6.44
N LEU A 718 -23.14 0.96 6.11
CA LEU A 718 -23.50 1.48 4.79
C LEU A 718 -23.17 2.97 4.67
N THR A 719 -22.57 3.38 3.56
CA THR A 719 -22.27 4.79 3.26
C THR A 719 -23.22 5.36 2.21
N ARG A 720 -23.58 4.57 1.20
CA ARG A 720 -24.33 5.07 0.03
C ARG A 720 -25.06 3.97 -0.73
N ILE A 721 -26.16 4.36 -1.39
CA ILE A 721 -26.80 3.57 -2.47
C ILE A 721 -26.30 4.11 -3.81
N LEU A 722 -25.78 3.22 -4.65
CA LEU A 722 -25.11 3.56 -5.91
C LEU A 722 -26.04 3.43 -7.12
N SER A 723 -27.00 2.51 -7.09
CA SER A 723 -27.94 2.25 -8.19
C SER A 723 -29.16 3.18 -8.17
N GLU A 724 -29.64 3.56 -9.35
CA GLU A 724 -31.00 4.08 -9.53
C GLU A 724 -31.99 2.89 -9.52
N VAL A 725 -33.09 3.01 -8.77
CA VAL A 725 -34.11 1.96 -8.62
C VAL A 725 -35.44 2.45 -9.17
N ASN A 726 -36.31 1.54 -9.62
CA ASN A 726 -37.61 1.93 -10.19
C ASN A 726 -38.53 2.60 -9.15
N GLY A 727 -38.30 2.38 -7.85
CA GLY A 727 -39.04 2.97 -6.72
C GLY A 727 -38.19 3.93 -5.87
N SER A 728 -38.20 3.75 -4.54
CA SER A 728 -37.31 4.49 -3.64
C SER A 728 -36.55 3.55 -2.71
N ALA A 729 -35.23 3.73 -2.62
CA ALA A 729 -34.36 3.04 -1.68
C ALA A 729 -33.64 4.07 -0.79
N THR A 730 -33.66 3.90 0.52
CA THR A 730 -33.00 4.79 1.48
C THR A 730 -32.35 4.00 2.60
N ILE A 731 -31.15 4.38 3.03
CA ILE A 731 -30.49 3.79 4.20
C ILE A 731 -31.22 4.28 5.46
N THR A 732 -31.69 3.34 6.29
CA THR A 732 -32.55 3.59 7.46
C THR A 732 -31.91 3.17 8.80
N GLY A 733 -30.77 2.46 8.74
CA GLY A 733 -29.94 2.06 9.89
C GLY A 733 -28.53 1.68 9.43
N GLU A 734 -27.63 1.34 10.35
CA GLU A 734 -26.20 1.12 10.03
C GLU A 734 -25.95 -0.02 9.03
N GLY A 735 -26.90 -0.95 8.87
CA GLY A 735 -26.81 -2.03 7.87
C GLY A 735 -28.11 -2.34 7.13
N THR A 736 -29.03 -1.37 7.02
CA THR A 736 -30.38 -1.62 6.48
C THR A 736 -30.79 -0.60 5.42
N ILE A 737 -31.39 -1.10 4.34
CA ILE A 737 -31.98 -0.29 3.27
C ILE A 737 -33.50 -0.46 3.31
N ALA A 738 -34.25 0.64 3.43
CA ALA A 738 -35.68 0.63 3.20
C ALA A 738 -35.98 0.78 1.71
N TYR A 739 -36.63 -0.21 1.12
CA TYR A 739 -37.05 -0.20 -0.28
C TYR A 739 -38.58 -0.14 -0.41
N THR A 740 -39.07 0.76 -1.26
CA THR A 740 -40.48 0.88 -1.63
C THR A 740 -40.62 0.78 -3.15
N PRO A 741 -41.27 -0.26 -3.69
CA PRO A 741 -41.51 -0.39 -5.12
C PRO A 741 -42.58 0.61 -5.60
N PRO A 742 -42.62 0.97 -6.89
CA PRO A 742 -43.70 1.75 -7.47
C PRO A 742 -45.05 1.05 -7.35
N ALA A 743 -46.12 1.85 -7.35
CA ALA A 743 -47.46 1.31 -7.29
C ALA A 743 -47.72 0.31 -8.45
N GLY A 744 -48.12 -0.92 -8.11
CA GLY A 744 -48.42 -1.98 -9.08
C GLY A 744 -47.20 -2.62 -9.77
N PHE A 745 -45.98 -2.30 -9.36
CA PHE A 745 -44.77 -2.96 -9.87
C PHE A 745 -44.72 -4.43 -9.41
N LYS A 746 -44.44 -5.33 -10.36
CA LYS A 746 -44.13 -6.76 -10.15
C LYS A 746 -42.88 -7.08 -10.95
N GLY A 747 -41.91 -7.75 -10.33
CA GLY A 747 -40.67 -8.17 -10.99
C GLY A 747 -39.47 -8.04 -10.08
N VAL A 748 -38.28 -8.16 -10.67
CA VAL A 748 -36.99 -8.13 -9.95
C VAL A 748 -36.36 -6.73 -10.06
N GLU A 749 -35.81 -6.23 -8.95
CA GLU A 749 -35.04 -4.98 -8.85
C GLU A 749 -33.65 -5.30 -8.27
N ARG A 750 -32.62 -4.52 -8.63
CA ARG A 750 -31.27 -4.66 -8.03
C ARG A 750 -30.80 -3.35 -7.44
N ILE A 751 -30.44 -3.38 -6.16
CA ILE A 751 -29.97 -2.23 -5.39
C ILE A 751 -28.48 -2.42 -5.10
N GLN A 752 -27.61 -1.62 -5.73
CA GLN A 752 -26.19 -1.59 -5.40
C GLN A 752 -25.96 -0.66 -4.20
N TYR A 753 -25.22 -1.13 -3.20
CA TYR A 753 -24.86 -0.35 -2.04
C TYR A 753 -23.36 -0.36 -1.77
N GLU A 754 -22.92 0.63 -1.02
CA GLU A 754 -21.54 0.89 -0.64
C GLU A 754 -21.41 0.68 0.88
N LEU A 755 -20.39 -0.07 1.30
CA LEU A 755 -20.09 -0.39 2.70
C LEU A 755 -18.63 -0.08 3.05
N THR A 756 -18.37 0.13 4.33
CA THR A 756 -17.04 0.40 4.92
C THR A 756 -16.97 -0.11 6.36
N ASP A 757 -15.77 -0.32 6.83
CA ASP A 757 -15.38 -0.64 8.22
C ASP A 757 -14.76 0.59 8.95
N ASP A 758 -14.59 1.71 8.24
CA ASP A 758 -13.91 2.96 8.63
C ASP A 758 -12.38 2.92 8.72
N SER A 759 -11.73 1.78 8.45
CA SER A 759 -10.29 1.60 8.62
C SER A 759 -9.55 1.43 7.28
N ASP A 760 -10.17 0.79 6.29
CA ASP A 760 -9.45 0.28 5.12
C ASP A 760 -10.03 0.66 3.74
N GLY A 761 -11.19 1.32 3.73
CA GLY A 761 -11.80 1.87 2.54
C GLY A 761 -13.21 1.35 2.28
N ILE A 762 -13.59 1.33 1.00
CA ILE A 762 -14.97 1.15 0.56
C ILE A 762 -15.07 -0.13 -0.27
N SER A 763 -16.11 -0.91 0.00
CA SER A 763 -16.55 -2.06 -0.80
C SER A 763 -17.98 -1.87 -1.28
N THR A 764 -18.46 -2.76 -2.15
CA THR A 764 -19.83 -2.70 -2.68
C THR A 764 -20.50 -4.06 -2.63
N GLY A 765 -21.77 -4.10 -2.23
CA GLY A 765 -22.65 -5.26 -2.29
C GLY A 765 -23.88 -5.00 -3.18
N TRP A 766 -24.69 -6.03 -3.39
CA TRP A 766 -25.92 -5.94 -4.18
C TRP A 766 -27.09 -6.60 -3.48
N ALA A 767 -28.20 -5.88 -3.29
CA ALA A 767 -29.46 -6.47 -2.87
C ALA A 767 -30.39 -6.69 -4.08
N THR A 768 -30.71 -7.94 -4.37
CA THR A 768 -31.74 -8.31 -5.34
C THR A 768 -33.09 -8.37 -4.65
N VAL A 769 -34.08 -7.66 -5.17
CA VAL A 769 -35.42 -7.54 -4.60
C VAL A 769 -36.44 -8.15 -5.55
N ILE A 770 -37.32 -9.02 -5.06
CA ILE A 770 -38.41 -9.61 -5.83
C ILE A 770 -39.73 -9.00 -5.36
N VAL A 771 -40.38 -8.21 -6.20
CA VAL A 771 -41.62 -7.51 -5.85
C VAL A 771 -42.85 -8.32 -6.25
N GLN A 772 -43.71 -8.64 -5.28
CA GLN A 772 -44.83 -9.58 -5.43
C GLN A 772 -46.13 -9.08 -4.80
N GLN A 773 -47.29 -9.56 -5.26
CA GLN A 773 -48.61 -9.09 -4.78
C GLN A 773 -49.16 -9.85 -3.55
N SER A 774 -48.53 -10.94 -3.13
CA SER A 774 -49.01 -11.85 -2.07
C SER A 774 -47.85 -12.30 -1.17
N ALA A 775 -48.15 -12.58 0.11
CA ALA A 775 -47.20 -13.11 1.09
C ALA A 775 -47.04 -14.65 1.04
N ASP A 776 -47.92 -15.35 0.31
CA ASP A 776 -47.76 -16.76 -0.05
C ASP A 776 -46.91 -16.82 -1.33
N VAL A 777 -45.77 -17.52 -1.28
CA VAL A 777 -44.69 -17.44 -2.30
C VAL A 777 -44.52 -18.81 -2.93
N VAL A 778 -44.77 -18.93 -4.23
CA VAL A 778 -44.34 -20.09 -5.02
C VAL A 778 -43.64 -19.56 -6.27
N LEU A 779 -42.60 -20.25 -6.73
CA LEU A 779 -42.07 -20.03 -8.07
C LEU A 779 -43.04 -20.67 -9.05
N ASP A 780 -43.48 -19.93 -10.06
CA ASP A 780 -44.33 -20.45 -11.12
C ASP A 780 -43.46 -20.64 -12.36
N PHE A 781 -43.59 -21.79 -13.02
CA PHE A 781 -42.85 -22.14 -14.21
C PHE A 781 -43.85 -22.47 -15.33
N ASP A 782 -43.76 -21.76 -16.45
CA ASP A 782 -44.70 -21.88 -17.56
C ASP A 782 -44.49 -23.13 -18.44
N GLY A 783 -43.36 -23.81 -18.26
CA GLY A 783 -42.98 -24.98 -19.04
C GLY A 783 -42.30 -24.66 -20.37
N GLU A 784 -41.82 -23.42 -20.56
CA GLU A 784 -41.09 -23.00 -21.75
C GLU A 784 -39.64 -22.62 -21.42
N ASP A 785 -39.40 -21.52 -20.68
CA ASP A 785 -38.05 -21.00 -20.42
C ASP A 785 -37.81 -20.45 -18.99
N ASP A 786 -38.73 -20.71 -18.06
CA ASP A 786 -38.59 -20.29 -16.66
C ASP A 786 -37.52 -21.11 -15.92
N PHE A 787 -36.54 -20.43 -15.32
CA PHE A 787 -35.57 -21.07 -14.43
C PHE A 787 -35.04 -20.17 -13.30
N VAL A 788 -34.65 -20.80 -12.20
CA VAL A 788 -33.82 -20.17 -11.16
C VAL A 788 -32.39 -20.66 -11.33
N ARG A 789 -31.43 -19.73 -11.33
CA ARG A 789 -30.00 -20.05 -11.47
C ARG A 789 -29.24 -19.64 -10.21
N LEU A 790 -28.61 -20.62 -9.58
CA LEU A 790 -27.61 -20.38 -8.56
C LEU A 790 -26.23 -20.43 -9.22
N ASP A 791 -25.51 -19.32 -9.20
CA ASP A 791 -24.16 -19.23 -9.78
C ASP A 791 -23.20 -20.21 -9.09
N ASN A 792 -22.01 -20.40 -9.68
CA ASN A 792 -20.95 -21.22 -9.09
C ASN A 792 -20.71 -20.77 -7.65
N ALA A 793 -21.09 -21.60 -6.68
CA ALA A 793 -20.99 -21.30 -5.27
C ALA A 793 -20.06 -22.32 -4.60
N PRO A 794 -18.77 -21.99 -4.41
CA PRO A 794 -17.78 -22.89 -3.80
C PRO A 794 -18.17 -23.42 -2.41
N GLY A 795 -19.08 -22.73 -1.71
CA GLY A 795 -19.63 -23.16 -0.42
C GLY A 795 -20.69 -24.27 -0.49
N LEU A 796 -21.30 -24.54 -1.65
CA LEU A 796 -22.33 -25.57 -1.81
C LEU A 796 -21.70 -26.95 -2.10
N SER A 797 -21.16 -27.58 -1.06
CA SER A 797 -20.36 -28.81 -1.16
C SER A 797 -21.20 -30.10 -1.33
N ILE A 798 -21.90 -30.23 -2.46
CA ILE A 798 -22.55 -31.50 -2.84
C ILE A 798 -21.50 -32.40 -3.47
N ARG A 799 -20.73 -33.12 -2.65
CA ARG A 799 -19.57 -33.90 -3.13
C ARG A 799 -19.83 -35.41 -3.18
N ASP A 800 -20.47 -36.02 -2.18
CA ASP A 800 -20.62 -37.48 -2.17
C ASP A 800 -22.01 -37.93 -1.70
N ASP A 801 -22.37 -37.63 -0.45
CA ASP A 801 -23.64 -38.00 0.15
C ASP A 801 -24.55 -36.77 0.20
N PHE A 802 -25.78 -36.87 -0.31
CA PHE A 802 -26.69 -35.72 -0.29
C PHE A 802 -28.16 -36.11 -0.35
N THR A 803 -29.02 -35.13 -0.02
CA THR A 803 -30.47 -35.21 -0.23
C THR A 803 -30.99 -33.92 -0.84
N VAL A 804 -31.81 -34.02 -1.88
CA VAL A 804 -32.54 -32.89 -2.47
C VAL A 804 -34.03 -33.09 -2.23
N GLU A 805 -34.73 -32.06 -1.79
CA GLU A 805 -36.18 -32.05 -1.58
C GLU A 805 -36.82 -30.85 -2.26
N ALA A 806 -38.01 -31.05 -2.83
CA ALA A 806 -38.82 -29.99 -3.40
C ALA A 806 -40.31 -30.21 -3.10
N TRP A 807 -41.04 -29.12 -2.85
CA TRP A 807 -42.50 -29.11 -2.98
C TRP A 807 -42.85 -28.65 -4.38
N ILE A 808 -43.55 -29.50 -5.12
CA ILE A 808 -43.91 -29.27 -6.53
C ILE A 808 -45.42 -29.36 -6.72
N TYR A 809 -45.95 -28.57 -7.65
CA TYR A 809 -47.29 -28.64 -8.21
C TYR A 809 -47.16 -28.78 -9.73
N PRO A 810 -46.92 -29.99 -10.25
CA PRO A 810 -46.74 -30.18 -11.67
C PRO A 810 -48.09 -30.08 -12.39
N GLU A 811 -48.21 -29.17 -13.34
CA GLU A 811 -49.38 -29.11 -14.24
C GLU A 811 -49.21 -30.05 -15.45
N ASP A 812 -47.95 -30.33 -15.80
CA ASP A 812 -47.53 -31.31 -16.81
C ASP A 812 -46.26 -32.04 -16.34
N TYR A 813 -45.90 -33.14 -17.00
CA TYR A 813 -44.66 -33.88 -16.73
C TYR A 813 -43.44 -33.30 -17.48
N GLY A 814 -43.62 -32.23 -18.27
CA GLY A 814 -42.60 -31.51 -19.04
C GLY A 814 -43.17 -30.77 -20.26
N GLU A 815 -42.32 -30.14 -21.08
CA GLU A 815 -42.75 -29.48 -22.34
C GLU A 815 -43.34 -30.49 -23.35
N TYR A 816 -44.30 -30.05 -24.17
CA TYR A 816 -45.01 -30.85 -25.19
C TYR A 816 -44.10 -31.60 -26.19
N VAL A 817 -42.84 -31.16 -26.36
CA VAL A 817 -41.91 -31.69 -27.38
C VAL A 817 -40.97 -32.77 -26.82
N THR A 818 -40.55 -32.68 -25.55
CA THR A 818 -39.56 -33.61 -24.96
C THR A 818 -40.09 -34.41 -23.76
N GLY A 819 -41.17 -33.92 -23.10
CA GLY A 819 -41.85 -34.47 -21.92
C GLY A 819 -40.96 -34.81 -20.72
N PHE A 820 -39.98 -33.94 -20.45
CA PHE A 820 -39.21 -33.92 -19.19
C PHE A 820 -39.40 -32.61 -18.43
N GLY A 821 -39.83 -32.68 -17.18
CA GLY A 821 -40.06 -31.53 -16.29
C GLY A 821 -38.96 -31.42 -15.24
N ARG A 822 -37.98 -30.54 -15.45
CA ARG A 822 -36.76 -30.46 -14.64
C ARG A 822 -36.98 -29.75 -13.29
N ILE A 823 -36.78 -30.47 -12.20
CA ILE A 823 -36.90 -29.92 -10.84
C ILE A 823 -35.57 -29.32 -10.40
N PHE A 824 -34.47 -30.04 -10.68
CA PHE A 824 -33.13 -29.66 -10.29
C PHE A 824 -32.11 -30.17 -11.32
N ASP A 825 -31.18 -29.31 -11.74
CA ASP A 825 -30.10 -29.67 -12.66
C ASP A 825 -28.78 -29.03 -12.23
N ARG A 826 -27.75 -29.87 -12.19
CA ARG A 826 -26.38 -29.50 -11.90
C ARG A 826 -25.42 -30.25 -12.82
N SER A 827 -25.65 -30.20 -14.12
CA SER A 827 -24.84 -30.79 -15.21
C SER A 827 -24.66 -32.31 -15.13
N THR A 828 -23.95 -32.83 -14.12
CA THR A 828 -23.69 -34.26 -13.90
C THR A 828 -24.81 -34.97 -13.13
N PHE A 829 -25.74 -34.23 -12.52
CA PHE A 829 -26.92 -34.76 -11.85
C PHE A 829 -28.16 -33.96 -12.26
N ILE A 830 -29.22 -34.68 -12.64
CA ILE A 830 -30.50 -34.09 -13.03
C ILE A 830 -31.63 -34.85 -12.33
N PHE A 831 -32.55 -34.12 -11.69
CA PHE A 831 -33.74 -34.64 -11.04
C PHE A 831 -34.99 -34.03 -11.69
N PHE A 832 -35.86 -34.89 -12.25
CA PHE A 832 -36.96 -34.46 -13.11
C PHE A 832 -38.16 -35.43 -13.12
N LEU A 833 -39.26 -34.95 -13.70
CA LEU A 833 -40.48 -35.70 -14.02
C LEU A 833 -40.42 -36.25 -15.45
N ASN A 834 -40.86 -37.48 -15.68
CA ASN A 834 -40.79 -38.15 -16.99
C ASN A 834 -42.19 -38.47 -17.57
N GLY A 835 -42.49 -38.03 -18.81
CA GLY A 835 -43.82 -38.15 -19.41
C GLY A 835 -43.98 -38.26 -20.94
N PHE A 836 -42.94 -38.56 -21.75
CA PHE A 836 -43.07 -38.63 -23.23
C PHE A 836 -42.88 -40.02 -23.89
N ASP A 837 -43.56 -40.21 -25.03
CA ASP A 837 -43.63 -41.43 -25.86
C ASP A 837 -42.39 -41.63 -26.76
N HIS A 838 -41.24 -41.90 -26.16
CA HIS A 838 -40.19 -42.69 -26.82
C HIS A 838 -40.27 -44.13 -26.31
N SER A 839 -39.79 -45.09 -27.12
CA SER A 839 -39.83 -46.54 -26.85
C SER A 839 -39.02 -47.00 -25.61
N PHE A 840 -38.64 -46.07 -24.75
CA PHE A 840 -38.08 -46.26 -23.42
C PHE A 840 -38.75 -45.26 -22.44
N TYR A 841 -39.69 -45.77 -21.62
CA TYR A 841 -40.30 -45.17 -20.42
C TYR A 841 -41.14 -43.89 -20.54
N ASN A 842 -42.44 -44.01 -20.90
CA ASN A 842 -43.48 -43.03 -20.55
C ASN A 842 -44.29 -43.56 -19.36
N ASP A 843 -43.76 -43.40 -18.15
CA ASP A 843 -44.32 -44.09 -17.00
C ASP A 843 -44.64 -43.17 -15.83
N LYS A 844 -44.58 -41.84 -15.98
CA LYS A 844 -44.96 -40.86 -14.94
C LYS A 844 -44.20 -41.06 -13.62
N SER A 845 -42.93 -41.39 -13.75
CA SER A 845 -42.00 -41.61 -12.65
C SER A 845 -41.21 -40.35 -12.29
N LEU A 846 -40.70 -40.31 -11.06
CA LEU A 846 -39.56 -39.48 -10.67
C LEU A 846 -38.30 -40.13 -11.21
N VAL A 847 -37.45 -39.33 -11.84
CA VAL A 847 -36.20 -39.80 -12.43
C VAL A 847 -35.03 -39.00 -11.89
N ALA A 848 -33.98 -39.73 -11.53
CA ALA A 848 -32.67 -39.15 -11.28
C ALA A 848 -31.67 -39.70 -12.26
N TYR A 849 -30.98 -38.78 -12.93
CA TYR A 849 -30.11 -39.05 -14.05
C TYR A 849 -28.72 -38.53 -13.74
N PHE A 850 -27.73 -39.38 -13.98
CA PHE A 850 -26.34 -39.13 -13.64
C PHE A 850 -25.49 -39.25 -14.90
N ILE A 851 -24.64 -38.27 -15.16
CA ILE A 851 -23.61 -38.33 -16.20
C ILE A 851 -22.31 -38.76 -15.53
N LEU A 852 -21.70 -39.85 -16.00
CA LEU A 852 -20.45 -40.38 -15.49
C LEU A 852 -19.25 -39.51 -15.97
N GLU A 853 -18.08 -39.76 -15.37
CA GLU A 853 -16.85 -38.96 -15.55
C GLU A 853 -16.36 -38.84 -17.00
N ASP A 854 -16.71 -39.80 -17.86
CA ASP A 854 -16.36 -39.73 -19.28
C ASP A 854 -17.15 -38.65 -20.05
N GLY A 855 -18.16 -38.04 -19.42
CA GLY A 855 -19.03 -37.03 -20.03
C GLY A 855 -20.01 -37.58 -21.07
N PHE A 856 -20.03 -38.90 -21.27
CA PHE A 856 -20.79 -39.57 -22.33
C PHE A 856 -21.70 -40.70 -21.81
N THR A 857 -21.29 -41.41 -20.76
CA THR A 857 -22.06 -42.51 -20.17
C THR A 857 -23.06 -41.95 -19.17
N THR A 858 -24.31 -42.38 -19.27
CA THR A 858 -25.38 -41.91 -18.40
C THR A 858 -26.12 -43.07 -17.74
N VAL A 859 -26.52 -42.88 -16.49
CA VAL A 859 -27.30 -43.86 -15.71
C VAL A 859 -28.51 -43.18 -15.10
N ALA A 860 -29.63 -43.91 -15.00
CA ALA A 860 -30.86 -43.39 -14.44
C ALA A 860 -31.43 -44.34 -13.37
N ALA A 861 -32.01 -43.76 -12.33
CA ALA A 861 -32.87 -44.46 -11.39
C ALA A 861 -34.27 -43.88 -11.50
N ASN A 862 -35.28 -44.75 -11.58
CA ASN A 862 -36.68 -44.34 -11.75
C ASN A 862 -37.51 -44.93 -10.63
N SER A 863 -38.42 -44.13 -10.07
CA SER A 863 -39.51 -44.65 -9.23
C SER A 863 -40.45 -45.56 -10.04
N ILE A 864 -41.35 -46.26 -9.35
CA ILE A 864 -42.43 -46.98 -10.01
C ILE A 864 -43.30 -46.06 -10.87
N SER A 865 -43.90 -46.66 -11.90
CA SER A 865 -44.79 -45.95 -12.80
C SER A 865 -46.00 -45.35 -12.06
N ASP A 866 -46.47 -44.18 -12.52
CA ASP A 866 -47.56 -43.38 -11.94
C ASP A 866 -47.28 -42.87 -10.50
N SER A 867 -46.01 -42.71 -10.13
CA SER A 867 -45.64 -42.22 -8.78
C SER A 867 -45.93 -40.73 -8.53
N ILE A 868 -46.18 -39.93 -9.57
CA ILE A 868 -46.48 -38.50 -9.49
C ILE A 868 -47.87 -38.23 -10.07
N GLN A 869 -48.62 -37.34 -9.43
CA GLN A 869 -49.92 -36.86 -9.91
C GLN A 869 -49.81 -35.42 -10.44
N LEU A 870 -50.53 -35.08 -11.50
CA LEU A 870 -50.61 -33.69 -11.98
C LEU A 870 -51.66 -32.91 -11.21
N ASN A 871 -51.49 -31.59 -11.15
CA ASN A 871 -52.41 -30.63 -10.53
C ASN A 871 -52.65 -30.89 -9.03
N GLU A 872 -51.68 -31.51 -8.37
CA GLU A 872 -51.67 -31.71 -6.93
C GLU A 872 -50.28 -31.42 -6.36
N TRP A 873 -50.27 -30.74 -5.23
CA TRP A 873 -49.03 -30.45 -4.54
C TRP A 873 -48.48 -31.71 -3.89
N GLN A 874 -47.23 -32.01 -4.21
CA GLN A 874 -46.52 -33.16 -3.69
C GLN A 874 -45.15 -32.74 -3.20
N HIS A 875 -44.75 -33.30 -2.07
CA HIS A 875 -43.34 -33.28 -1.66
C HIS A 875 -42.61 -34.40 -2.39
N VAL A 876 -41.47 -34.08 -3.00
CA VAL A 876 -40.62 -35.04 -3.68
C VAL A 876 -39.20 -34.92 -3.14
N ALA A 877 -38.54 -36.05 -2.94
CA ALA A 877 -37.16 -36.06 -2.46
C ALA A 877 -36.34 -37.19 -3.07
N ILE A 878 -35.05 -36.96 -3.18
CA ILE A 878 -34.04 -37.95 -3.56
C ILE A 878 -32.83 -37.88 -2.63
N SER A 879 -32.38 -39.05 -2.17
CA SER A 879 -31.11 -39.20 -1.46
C SER A 879 -30.15 -40.06 -2.27
N TYR A 880 -28.88 -39.66 -2.30
CA TYR A 880 -27.77 -40.43 -2.87
C TYR A 880 -26.75 -40.77 -1.78
N ASP A 881 -26.47 -42.06 -1.62
CA ASP A 881 -25.62 -42.67 -0.58
C ASP A 881 -24.45 -43.37 -1.28
N SER A 882 -23.32 -42.67 -1.36
CA SER A 882 -22.10 -43.14 -2.02
C SER A 882 -21.51 -44.38 -1.33
N GLY A 883 -21.79 -44.58 -0.04
CA GLY A 883 -21.34 -45.72 0.75
C GLY A 883 -22.15 -47.00 0.54
N ASN A 884 -23.33 -46.93 -0.10
CA ASN A 884 -24.23 -48.06 -0.30
C ASN A 884 -24.34 -48.47 -1.78
N PHE A 885 -23.34 -49.20 -2.27
CA PHE A 885 -23.24 -49.69 -3.65
C PHE A 885 -24.39 -50.60 -4.12
N SER A 886 -25.17 -51.17 -3.20
CA SER A 886 -26.32 -52.03 -3.56
C SER A 886 -27.61 -51.26 -3.81
N THR A 887 -27.78 -50.10 -3.17
CA THR A 887 -28.96 -49.23 -3.33
C THR A 887 -28.56 -47.77 -3.10
N PRO A 888 -27.78 -47.16 -4.01
CA PRO A 888 -27.21 -45.84 -3.78
C PRO A 888 -28.25 -44.72 -3.88
N VAL A 889 -29.41 -44.96 -4.50
CA VAL A 889 -30.48 -43.97 -4.66
C VAL A 889 -31.73 -44.39 -3.89
N ARG A 890 -32.36 -43.43 -3.19
CA ARG A 890 -33.68 -43.56 -2.59
C ARG A 890 -34.56 -42.38 -2.99
N MET A 891 -35.80 -42.64 -3.38
CA MET A 891 -36.78 -41.61 -3.75
C MET A 891 -37.98 -41.62 -2.81
N TYR A 892 -38.60 -40.45 -2.63
CA TYR A 892 -39.75 -40.26 -1.75
C TYR A 892 -40.81 -39.39 -2.42
N VAL A 893 -42.08 -39.72 -2.18
CA VAL A 893 -43.24 -38.90 -2.53
C VAL A 893 -44.08 -38.71 -1.27
N ASN A 894 -44.40 -37.46 -0.94
CA ASN A 894 -45.13 -37.06 0.27
C ASN A 894 -44.51 -37.65 1.56
N GLY A 895 -43.18 -37.60 1.65
CA GLY A 895 -42.42 -38.13 2.78
C GLY A 895 -42.38 -39.66 2.88
N VAL A 896 -42.94 -40.41 1.92
CA VAL A 896 -43.00 -41.88 1.92
C VAL A 896 -42.02 -42.43 0.87
N PRO A 897 -41.16 -43.42 1.21
CA PRO A 897 -40.25 -44.02 0.23
C PRO A 897 -41.02 -44.77 -0.86
N VAL A 898 -40.61 -44.57 -2.11
CA VAL A 898 -41.19 -45.28 -3.27
C VAL A 898 -40.22 -46.36 -3.76
N SER A 899 -40.77 -47.47 -4.27
CA SER A 899 -39.96 -48.51 -4.91
C SER A 899 -39.37 -48.02 -6.22
N LEU A 900 -38.20 -48.54 -6.60
CA LEU A 900 -37.56 -48.25 -7.88
C LEU A 900 -37.90 -49.34 -8.90
N SER A 901 -38.34 -48.96 -10.10
CA SER A 901 -38.54 -49.89 -11.22
C SER A 901 -37.21 -50.27 -11.88
N TYR A 902 -36.26 -49.33 -11.91
CA TYR A 902 -34.92 -49.48 -12.46
C TYR A 902 -33.88 -49.06 -11.42
N PRO A 903 -33.50 -49.98 -10.50
CA PRO A 903 -32.43 -49.71 -9.56
C PRO A 903 -31.06 -49.71 -10.27
N LEU A 904 -30.12 -48.92 -9.75
CA LEU A 904 -28.72 -48.94 -10.19
C LEU A 904 -28.03 -50.23 -9.69
N GLU A 905 -28.28 -51.39 -10.31
CA GLU A 905 -27.59 -52.65 -9.95
C GLU A 905 -26.35 -52.92 -10.82
N GLY A 906 -25.19 -53.17 -10.20
CA GLY A 906 -24.26 -54.20 -10.69
C GLY A 906 -22.88 -53.82 -11.22
N SER A 907 -22.56 -52.58 -11.64
CA SER A 907 -21.16 -52.22 -12.01
C SER A 907 -20.85 -50.75 -12.30
N SER A 908 -21.75 -49.79 -12.07
CA SER A 908 -21.49 -48.39 -12.46
C SER A 908 -22.23 -47.36 -11.61
N ALA A 909 -22.23 -47.54 -10.29
CA ALA A 909 -22.39 -46.38 -9.40
C ALA A 909 -21.10 -45.51 -9.56
N PRO A 910 -21.20 -44.18 -9.70
CA PRO A 910 -20.03 -43.30 -9.78
C PRO A 910 -19.05 -43.60 -8.64
N SER A 911 -17.78 -43.89 -8.95
CA SER A 911 -16.74 -44.22 -7.95
C SER A 911 -15.99 -42.99 -7.39
N GLN A 912 -16.39 -41.79 -7.80
CA GLN A 912 -15.78 -40.49 -7.52
C GLN A 912 -16.92 -39.48 -7.26
N PRO A 913 -16.66 -38.39 -6.52
CA PRO A 913 -17.68 -37.43 -6.10
C PRO A 913 -18.55 -36.94 -7.25
N LEU A 914 -19.86 -36.87 -7.02
CA LEU A 914 -20.77 -36.14 -7.90
C LEU A 914 -20.31 -34.67 -7.89
N ALA A 915 -20.24 -34.03 -9.06
CA ALA A 915 -19.44 -32.82 -9.29
C ALA A 915 -19.65 -31.71 -8.23
N ASP A 916 -18.55 -31.08 -7.79
CA ASP A 916 -18.51 -29.93 -6.87
C ASP A 916 -19.06 -28.63 -7.50
N ASN A 917 -19.66 -27.74 -6.69
CA ASN A 917 -20.39 -26.55 -7.17
C ASN A 917 -19.47 -25.36 -7.49
N SER A 918 -18.17 -25.62 -7.58
CA SER A 918 -17.15 -24.60 -7.80
C SER A 918 -17.09 -24.12 -9.25
N ASN A 919 -17.53 -24.94 -10.22
CA ASN A 919 -17.28 -24.69 -11.65
C ASN A 919 -18.52 -24.70 -12.57
N ALA A 920 -19.72 -25.06 -12.07
CA ALA A 920 -20.95 -25.07 -12.86
C ALA A 920 -22.15 -24.54 -12.05
N PRO A 921 -23.05 -23.73 -12.66
CA PRO A 921 -24.25 -23.24 -11.97
C PRO A 921 -25.26 -24.36 -11.74
N LEU A 922 -26.14 -24.15 -10.75
CA LEU A 922 -27.27 -25.00 -10.42
C LEU A 922 -28.56 -24.36 -10.92
N TYR A 923 -29.48 -25.18 -11.43
CA TYR A 923 -30.72 -24.74 -12.04
C TYR A 923 -31.95 -25.42 -11.40
N MET A 924 -33.06 -24.68 -11.31
CA MET A 924 -34.41 -25.19 -11.04
C MET A 924 -35.35 -24.72 -12.15
N GLY A 925 -36.30 -25.56 -12.59
CA GLY A 925 -37.22 -25.23 -13.69
C GLY A 925 -36.68 -25.65 -15.07
N GLU A 926 -35.71 -24.89 -15.59
CA GLU A 926 -35.03 -25.19 -16.85
C GLU A 926 -33.50 -24.95 -16.76
N ALA A 927 -32.73 -25.47 -17.72
CA ALA A 927 -31.32 -25.13 -17.89
C ALA A 927 -31.18 -24.24 -19.14
N PRO A 928 -30.10 -23.43 -19.28
CA PRO A 928 -29.99 -22.42 -20.35
C PRO A 928 -29.99 -22.99 -21.76
N SER A 929 -29.79 -24.31 -21.90
CA SER A 929 -29.71 -25.00 -23.17
C SER A 929 -31.07 -25.20 -23.85
N GLY A 930 -32.20 -24.91 -23.18
CA GLY A 930 -33.56 -24.91 -23.75
C GLY A 930 -34.00 -26.27 -24.32
N ALA A 931 -34.70 -27.11 -23.55
CA ALA A 931 -35.30 -28.36 -24.04
C ALA A 931 -36.13 -29.14 -23.01
N ARG A 932 -36.21 -28.74 -21.73
CA ARG A 932 -36.69 -29.61 -20.63
C ARG A 932 -37.23 -28.81 -19.45
N ALA A 933 -38.27 -28.02 -19.68
CA ALA A 933 -38.83 -27.10 -18.69
C ALA A 933 -39.90 -27.76 -17.80
N PHE A 934 -39.83 -27.47 -16.51
CA PHE A 934 -40.90 -27.79 -15.56
C PHE A 934 -42.10 -26.89 -15.80
N LYS A 935 -43.30 -27.47 -15.79
CA LYS A 935 -44.56 -26.72 -15.91
C LYS A 935 -45.38 -26.86 -14.64
N GLY A 936 -45.68 -25.73 -14.01
CA GLY A 936 -46.42 -25.62 -12.76
C GLY A 936 -45.61 -24.90 -11.70
N SER A 937 -45.94 -25.08 -10.43
CA SER A 937 -45.35 -24.27 -9.35
C SER A 937 -44.42 -25.05 -8.43
N MET A 938 -43.42 -24.38 -7.82
CA MET A 938 -42.58 -24.91 -6.75
C MET A 938 -42.60 -24.00 -5.51
N GLY A 939 -42.81 -24.59 -4.34
CA GLY A 939 -42.91 -23.86 -3.07
C GLY A 939 -41.62 -23.89 -2.27
N GLU A 940 -41.16 -25.04 -1.82
CA GLU A 940 -40.01 -25.12 -0.92
C GLU A 940 -38.94 -26.03 -1.50
N PHE A 941 -37.69 -25.59 -1.47
CA PHE A 941 -36.55 -26.34 -2.01
C PHE A 941 -35.44 -26.48 -0.98
N ARG A 942 -34.87 -27.69 -0.83
CA ARG A 942 -33.88 -28.03 0.21
C ARG A 942 -32.77 -28.87 -0.39
N ILE A 943 -31.52 -28.56 -0.02
CA ILE A 943 -30.34 -29.39 -0.32
C ILE A 943 -29.59 -29.66 0.96
N TRP A 944 -29.29 -30.92 1.20
CA TRP A 944 -28.50 -31.40 2.32
C TRP A 944 -27.20 -32.03 1.83
N ASP A 945 -26.06 -31.79 2.47
CA ASP A 945 -24.79 -32.52 2.21
C ASP A 945 -24.71 -33.87 2.94
N SER A 946 -25.86 -34.47 3.24
CA SER A 946 -25.95 -35.78 3.87
C SER A 946 -27.15 -36.60 3.39
N VAL A 947 -27.10 -37.91 3.60
CA VAL A 947 -28.23 -38.82 3.38
C VAL A 947 -29.23 -38.69 4.54
N VAL A 948 -30.31 -37.95 4.32
CA VAL A 948 -31.36 -37.74 5.32
C VAL A 948 -32.14 -39.05 5.50
N SER A 949 -32.28 -39.50 6.76
CA SER A 949 -32.98 -40.76 7.04
C SER A 949 -34.46 -40.74 6.63
N PRO A 950 -35.05 -41.86 6.20
CA PRO A 950 -36.47 -41.95 5.84
C PRO A 950 -37.42 -41.43 6.93
N ALA A 951 -37.09 -41.68 8.20
CA ALA A 951 -37.89 -41.21 9.34
C ALA A 951 -37.88 -39.68 9.45
N LEU A 952 -36.78 -39.04 9.09
CA LEU A 952 -36.61 -37.59 9.19
C LEU A 952 -37.26 -36.87 8.00
N ILE A 953 -37.15 -37.43 6.78
CA ILE A 953 -37.91 -36.96 5.60
C ILE A 953 -39.41 -37.07 5.88
N GLY A 954 -39.87 -38.23 6.40
CA GLY A 954 -41.26 -38.45 6.78
C GLY A 954 -41.74 -37.49 7.88
N ALA A 955 -40.92 -37.17 8.87
CA ALA A 955 -41.30 -36.23 9.94
C ALA A 955 -41.29 -34.75 9.49
N ARG A 956 -40.39 -34.38 8.56
CA ARG A 956 -40.13 -32.97 8.18
C ARG A 956 -40.79 -32.52 6.89
N HIS A 957 -41.31 -33.42 6.06
CA HIS A 957 -41.91 -33.00 4.79
C HIS A 957 -43.06 -31.99 5.01
N ALA A 958 -43.85 -32.15 6.08
CA ALA A 958 -44.96 -31.28 6.44
C ALA A 958 -44.60 -30.15 7.46
N SER A 959 -43.32 -29.98 7.81
CA SER A 959 -42.86 -28.99 8.80
C SER A 959 -41.90 -27.98 8.16
N ARG A 960 -41.97 -26.71 8.57
CA ARG A 960 -41.04 -25.65 8.15
C ARG A 960 -39.70 -25.79 8.88
N LEU A 961 -38.60 -25.49 8.17
CA LEU A 961 -37.25 -25.50 8.71
C LEU A 961 -36.81 -24.10 9.15
N THR A 962 -35.76 -24.05 9.96
CA THR A 962 -35.14 -22.84 10.51
C THR A 962 -34.01 -22.28 9.64
N GLY A 963 -33.47 -23.06 8.70
CA GLY A 963 -32.37 -22.66 7.83
C GLY A 963 -30.97 -22.90 8.40
N VAL A 964 -30.86 -23.33 9.67
CA VAL A 964 -29.58 -23.60 10.36
C VAL A 964 -29.43 -25.06 10.79
N GLU A 965 -30.28 -25.94 10.26
CA GLU A 965 -30.18 -27.37 10.51
C GLU A 965 -28.82 -27.93 10.09
N SER A 966 -28.23 -28.80 10.92
CA SER A 966 -27.01 -29.52 10.58
C SER A 966 -27.16 -30.21 9.22
N SER A 967 -26.14 -30.11 8.35
CA SER A 967 -26.09 -30.62 6.98
C SER A 967 -26.96 -29.90 5.93
N LEU A 968 -27.75 -28.89 6.30
CA LEU A 968 -28.53 -28.10 5.35
C LEU A 968 -27.60 -27.11 4.63
N GLN A 969 -27.46 -27.27 3.31
CA GLN A 969 -26.56 -26.48 2.47
C GLN A 969 -27.29 -25.41 1.66
N PHE A 970 -28.54 -25.65 1.30
CA PHE A 970 -29.38 -24.67 0.62
C PHE A 970 -30.83 -24.83 1.07
N TYR A 971 -31.49 -23.72 1.36
CA TYR A 971 -32.88 -23.70 1.78
C TYR A 971 -33.61 -22.52 1.16
N LEU A 972 -34.62 -22.81 0.34
CA LEU A 972 -35.50 -21.82 -0.27
C LEU A 972 -36.92 -21.98 0.28
N PRO A 973 -37.33 -21.17 1.28
CA PRO A 973 -38.60 -21.33 1.98
C PRO A 973 -39.74 -20.53 1.31
N LEU A 974 -40.22 -20.96 0.14
CA LEU A 974 -41.35 -20.31 -0.54
C LEU A 974 -42.67 -20.98 -0.09
N ASN A 975 -43.61 -20.18 0.40
CA ASN A 975 -44.74 -20.59 1.23
C ASN A 975 -45.96 -21.14 0.46
N LYS A 976 -46.63 -22.15 1.04
CA LYS A 976 -47.92 -22.74 0.59
C LYS A 976 -48.94 -23.03 1.74
N THR A 977 -48.77 -22.34 2.88
CA THR A 977 -49.54 -22.31 4.15
C THR A 977 -49.99 -23.62 4.84
N LEU A 978 -49.37 -23.88 6.01
CA LEU A 978 -50.00 -24.43 7.22
C LEU A 978 -49.58 -23.51 8.40
N ALA A 979 -50.51 -22.76 9.01
CA ALA A 979 -50.28 -21.70 10.00
C ALA A 979 -50.74 -22.11 11.43
N PRO A 980 -50.41 -21.40 12.56
CA PRO A 980 -49.88 -20.02 12.67
C PRO A 980 -48.69 -19.82 13.64
N GLU A 981 -48.04 -18.65 13.46
CA GLU A 981 -46.93 -18.07 14.27
C GLU A 981 -45.50 -18.48 13.87
N ALA A 982 -44.95 -17.82 12.83
CA ALA A 982 -43.51 -17.56 12.75
C ALA A 982 -43.23 -16.29 11.93
N ILE A 983 -42.39 -15.44 12.49
CA ILE A 983 -41.93 -14.14 12.01
C ILE A 983 -41.16 -14.31 10.69
N SER A 984 -41.39 -13.41 9.73
CA SER A 984 -40.59 -13.28 8.52
C SER A 984 -39.18 -12.80 8.89
N GLY A 985 -38.18 -13.62 8.68
CA GLY A 985 -36.77 -13.26 8.86
C GLY A 985 -35.91 -14.49 8.57
N GLY A 986 -35.24 -14.47 7.43
CA GLY A 986 -34.33 -15.53 7.01
C GLY A 986 -33.67 -15.12 5.70
N SER A 987 -32.53 -14.46 5.83
CA SER A 987 -31.58 -14.14 4.76
C SER A 987 -30.99 -15.42 4.16
N LEU A 988 -30.72 -15.41 2.85
CA LEU A 988 -30.11 -16.54 2.13
C LEU A 988 -28.58 -16.38 2.11
N PRO A 989 -27.79 -17.34 2.61
CA PRO A 989 -26.33 -17.25 2.64
C PRO A 989 -25.62 -17.64 1.32
N VAL A 990 -26.35 -17.80 0.20
CA VAL A 990 -25.75 -18.19 -1.10
C VAL A 990 -26.41 -17.44 -2.26
N VAL A 991 -25.57 -16.97 -3.19
CA VAL A 991 -25.93 -16.20 -4.40
C VAL A 991 -26.93 -16.96 -5.26
N ALA A 992 -28.19 -16.53 -5.30
CA ALA A 992 -29.19 -17.00 -6.24
C ALA A 992 -29.67 -15.84 -7.13
N ASP A 993 -29.47 -15.95 -8.43
CA ASP A 993 -30.07 -15.06 -9.43
C ASP A 993 -31.42 -15.67 -9.86
N ILE A 994 -32.51 -14.96 -9.60
CA ILE A 994 -33.84 -15.34 -10.11
C ILE A 994 -34.08 -14.59 -11.42
N PHE A 995 -34.23 -15.33 -12.51
CA PHE A 995 -34.58 -14.79 -13.82
C PHE A 995 -36.08 -15.00 -14.06
N GLU A 996 -36.92 -14.00 -13.78
CA GLU A 996 -38.25 -13.92 -14.44
C GLU A 996 -38.01 -13.36 -15.85
N ALA A 997 -37.99 -14.22 -16.86
CA ALA A 997 -38.10 -13.77 -18.24
C ALA A 997 -39.58 -13.56 -18.55
N GLN A 998 -40.16 -12.43 -18.12
CA GLN A 998 -41.32 -11.93 -18.86
C GLN A 998 -40.85 -11.64 -20.30
N ARG A 999 -40.98 -12.61 -21.21
CA ARG A 999 -41.08 -12.30 -22.64
C ARG A 999 -42.40 -11.58 -22.86
N VAL A 1000 -42.38 -10.26 -22.67
CA VAL A 1000 -42.94 -9.44 -23.74
C VAL A 1000 -41.92 -9.55 -24.87
N PRO A 1001 -42.28 -10.05 -26.07
CA PRO A 1001 -41.39 -10.01 -27.21
C PRO A 1001 -40.97 -8.56 -27.43
N ARG A 1002 -39.73 -8.21 -27.06
CA ARG A 1002 -39.21 -6.88 -27.35
C ARG A 1002 -38.91 -6.88 -28.85
N ILE A 1003 -39.86 -6.37 -29.64
CA ILE A 1003 -39.58 -5.89 -30.99
C ILE A 1003 -38.57 -4.76 -30.79
N LEU A 1004 -37.27 -5.05 -30.90
CA LEU A 1004 -36.23 -4.04 -30.88
C LEU A 1004 -36.09 -3.48 -32.29
N PRO A 1005 -36.41 -2.19 -32.51
CA PRO A 1005 -36.02 -1.53 -33.75
C PRO A 1005 -34.49 -1.58 -33.86
N TRP A 1006 -33.96 -1.83 -35.06
CA TRP A 1006 -32.51 -1.94 -35.32
C TRP A 1006 -31.66 -0.82 -34.67
N ARG A 1007 -32.21 0.39 -34.59
CA ARG A 1007 -31.57 1.54 -33.93
C ARG A 1007 -31.34 1.38 -32.41
N GLU A 1008 -32.23 0.68 -31.69
CA GLU A 1008 -32.04 0.42 -30.26
C GLU A 1008 -31.01 -0.68 -30.01
N LEU A 1009 -30.84 -1.61 -30.96
CA LEU A 1009 -29.79 -2.62 -30.92
C LEU A 1009 -28.41 -1.99 -31.09
N GLU A 1010 -28.22 -1.12 -32.09
CA GLU A 1010 -26.94 -0.43 -32.37
C GLU A 1010 -26.50 0.52 -31.24
N ASN A 1011 -27.46 1.16 -30.56
CA ASN A 1011 -27.16 2.14 -29.52
C ASN A 1011 -26.74 1.47 -28.21
N ASN A 1012 -27.36 0.34 -27.85
CA ASN A 1012 -27.21 -0.26 -26.54
C ASN A 1012 -26.27 -1.47 -26.51
N TYR A 1013 -25.89 -2.03 -27.67
CA TYR A 1013 -25.05 -3.23 -27.76
C TYR A 1013 -23.81 -3.01 -28.63
N THR A 1014 -22.69 -3.60 -28.24
CA THR A 1014 -21.43 -3.68 -28.98
C THR A 1014 -21.30 -5.05 -29.61
N ILE A 1015 -21.11 -5.12 -30.92
CA ILE A 1015 -20.78 -6.38 -31.59
C ILE A 1015 -19.34 -6.74 -31.24
N LEU A 1016 -19.13 -7.90 -30.63
CA LEU A 1016 -17.82 -8.27 -30.08
C LEU A 1016 -16.90 -8.97 -31.07
N SER A 1017 -17.42 -9.48 -32.19
CA SER A 1017 -16.57 -10.01 -33.26
C SER A 1017 -17.27 -9.98 -34.63
N ASN A 1018 -16.57 -9.47 -35.65
CA ASN A 1018 -16.97 -9.63 -37.06
C ASN A 1018 -16.54 -11.00 -37.65
N GLU A 1019 -15.84 -11.82 -36.87
CA GLU A 1019 -15.41 -13.17 -37.25
C GLU A 1019 -15.98 -14.18 -36.25
N GLY A 1020 -17.05 -14.90 -36.61
CA GLY A 1020 -17.37 -16.16 -35.95
C GLY A 1020 -18.81 -16.38 -35.53
N ASN A 1021 -19.27 -15.77 -34.42
CA ASN A 1021 -20.34 -16.42 -33.64
C ASN A 1021 -21.52 -15.50 -33.22
N GLY A 1022 -21.68 -14.30 -33.80
CA GLY A 1022 -22.86 -13.46 -33.52
C GLY A 1022 -23.00 -13.00 -32.06
N TRP A 1023 -21.89 -12.66 -31.40
CA TRP A 1023 -21.89 -12.24 -29.99
C TRP A 1023 -22.02 -10.72 -29.83
N TRP A 1024 -22.93 -10.30 -28.95
CA TRP A 1024 -23.20 -8.91 -28.60
C TRP A 1024 -22.85 -8.67 -27.14
N GLN A 1025 -22.18 -7.56 -26.81
CA GLN A 1025 -22.04 -7.07 -25.45
C GLN A 1025 -23.07 -5.99 -25.19
N ASP A 1026 -23.85 -6.10 -24.14
CA ASP A 1026 -24.60 -4.93 -23.66
C ASP A 1026 -23.60 -3.88 -23.14
N ARG A 1027 -23.67 -2.65 -23.65
CA ARG A 1027 -22.74 -1.55 -23.30
C ARG A 1027 -22.91 -1.05 -21.87
N THR A 1028 -24.06 -1.32 -21.27
CA THR A 1028 -24.44 -0.88 -19.93
C THR A 1028 -24.17 -1.99 -18.91
N LEU A 1029 -24.46 -3.25 -19.28
CA LEU A 1029 -24.36 -4.41 -18.39
C LEU A 1029 -23.07 -5.21 -18.57
N GLY A 1030 -22.30 -4.99 -19.64
CA GLY A 1030 -21.07 -5.71 -19.94
C GLY A 1030 -21.25 -7.20 -20.31
N ARG A 1031 -22.49 -7.72 -20.31
CA ARG A 1031 -22.82 -9.13 -20.58
C ARG A 1031 -22.77 -9.48 -22.06
N LEU A 1032 -22.26 -10.68 -22.34
CA LEU A 1032 -22.13 -11.32 -23.66
C LEU A 1032 -23.40 -12.11 -24.00
N TYR A 1033 -23.96 -11.89 -25.18
CA TYR A 1033 -25.13 -12.59 -25.73
C TYR A 1033 -24.72 -13.28 -27.04
N GLY A 1034 -24.81 -14.60 -27.13
CA GLY A 1034 -24.55 -15.41 -28.34
C GLY A 1034 -25.56 -16.54 -28.48
N ASP A 1035 -25.91 -16.94 -29.71
CA ASP A 1035 -26.89 -17.98 -30.11
C ASP A 1035 -28.33 -17.88 -29.58
N LEU A 1036 -28.62 -16.92 -28.70
CA LEU A 1036 -29.91 -16.77 -27.99
C LEU A 1036 -31.02 -16.04 -28.77
N TYR A 1037 -30.73 -15.45 -29.94
CA TYR A 1037 -31.73 -14.79 -30.80
C TYR A 1037 -31.50 -15.05 -32.29
N PRO A 1038 -31.84 -16.25 -32.81
CA PRO A 1038 -31.62 -16.56 -34.21
C PRO A 1038 -32.72 -16.05 -35.14
N TRP A 1039 -33.71 -15.31 -34.63
CA TRP A 1039 -34.89 -14.87 -35.38
C TRP A 1039 -34.96 -13.35 -35.55
N VAL A 1040 -35.00 -12.90 -36.80
CA VAL A 1040 -35.20 -11.49 -37.15
C VAL A 1040 -36.57 -11.32 -37.80
N TYR A 1041 -37.40 -10.44 -37.25
CA TYR A 1041 -38.70 -10.11 -37.85
C TYR A 1041 -38.55 -9.03 -38.92
N LEU A 1042 -38.86 -9.39 -40.18
CA LEU A 1042 -38.88 -8.47 -41.30
C LEU A 1042 -40.34 -8.18 -41.70
N PRO A 1043 -40.78 -6.91 -41.76
CA PRO A 1043 -42.18 -6.56 -42.04
C PRO A 1043 -42.76 -7.13 -43.35
N THR A 1044 -41.92 -7.51 -44.32
CA THR A 1044 -42.34 -8.06 -45.62
C THR A 1044 -42.16 -9.57 -45.76
N LEU A 1045 -41.45 -10.22 -44.83
CA LEU A 1045 -41.07 -11.65 -44.93
C LEU A 1045 -41.42 -12.47 -43.68
N GLY A 1046 -41.89 -11.84 -42.59
CA GLY A 1046 -42.16 -12.53 -41.33
C GLY A 1046 -40.88 -12.77 -40.52
N TRP A 1047 -40.93 -13.75 -39.61
CA TRP A 1047 -39.76 -14.18 -38.82
C TRP A 1047 -38.80 -14.98 -39.69
N VAL A 1048 -37.53 -14.60 -39.71
CA VAL A 1048 -36.48 -15.25 -40.50
C VAL A 1048 -35.41 -15.80 -39.55
N TYR A 1049 -35.11 -17.09 -39.68
CA TYR A 1049 -34.06 -17.77 -38.92
C TYR A 1049 -32.69 -17.59 -39.58
N SER A 1050 -31.67 -17.30 -38.79
CA SER A 1050 -30.27 -17.41 -39.18
C SER A 1050 -29.59 -18.32 -38.15
N GLY A 1051 -29.26 -19.54 -38.55
CA GLY A 1051 -28.57 -20.49 -37.69
C GLY A 1051 -28.05 -21.70 -38.47
N HIS A 1052 -27.23 -22.49 -37.79
CA HIS A 1052 -26.57 -23.68 -38.33
C HIS A 1052 -27.54 -24.87 -38.36
N GLY A 1053 -27.45 -25.74 -39.38
CA GLY A 1053 -27.94 -27.12 -39.25
C GLY A 1053 -26.88 -27.96 -38.54
N GLU A 1054 -27.25 -28.91 -37.69
CA GLU A 1054 -26.31 -29.76 -36.94
C GLU A 1054 -25.25 -30.42 -37.85
N GLY A 1055 -23.96 -30.22 -37.54
CA GLY A 1055 -22.80 -30.68 -38.34
C GLY A 1055 -22.10 -29.55 -39.11
N ASN A 1056 -20.85 -29.74 -39.55
CA ASN A 1056 -19.96 -28.75 -40.19
C ASN A 1056 -20.41 -28.20 -41.58
N ASP A 1057 -21.71 -28.14 -41.87
CA ASP A 1057 -22.24 -27.70 -43.16
C ASP A 1057 -22.78 -26.24 -43.13
N PRO A 1058 -22.71 -25.49 -44.25
CA PRO A 1058 -22.92 -24.04 -44.28
C PRO A 1058 -24.37 -23.57 -44.05
N TYR A 1059 -24.51 -22.28 -43.68
CA TYR A 1059 -25.75 -21.56 -43.34
C TYR A 1059 -26.93 -21.80 -44.29
N VAL A 1060 -28.14 -21.95 -43.71
CA VAL A 1060 -29.41 -22.10 -44.44
C VAL A 1060 -30.39 -21.02 -43.97
N LEU A 1061 -31.04 -20.33 -44.91
CA LEU A 1061 -32.12 -19.36 -44.65
C LEU A 1061 -33.49 -20.02 -44.88
N TYR A 1062 -34.42 -19.83 -43.95
CA TYR A 1062 -35.81 -20.29 -44.06
C TYR A 1062 -36.82 -19.15 -43.88
N SER A 1063 -37.99 -19.27 -44.51
CA SER A 1063 -39.15 -18.39 -44.34
C SER A 1063 -40.38 -19.25 -44.03
N ASP A 1064 -41.19 -18.85 -43.05
CA ASP A 1064 -42.40 -19.58 -42.59
C ASP A 1064 -43.57 -19.59 -43.62
N SER A 1065 -43.48 -18.87 -44.75
CA SER A 1065 -44.47 -19.03 -45.82
C SER A 1065 -44.18 -20.29 -46.65
N SER A 1066 -45.16 -21.19 -46.71
CA SER A 1066 -45.15 -22.58 -47.22
C SER A 1066 -44.78 -22.82 -48.69
N ASP A 1067 -44.02 -21.95 -49.33
CA ASP A 1067 -43.35 -22.18 -50.62
C ASP A 1067 -42.09 -21.30 -50.59
N LEU A 1068 -40.90 -21.89 -50.74
CA LEU A 1068 -39.64 -21.35 -51.34
C LEU A 1068 -38.40 -22.16 -50.88
N GLY A 1069 -37.39 -22.28 -51.77
CA GLY A 1069 -36.29 -23.27 -51.69
C GLY A 1069 -34.96 -22.81 -51.08
N TRP A 1070 -34.00 -23.75 -51.06
CA TRP A 1070 -32.68 -23.70 -50.41
C TRP A 1070 -31.70 -22.73 -51.08
N LEU A 1071 -30.87 -22.03 -50.29
CA LEU A 1071 -29.70 -21.31 -50.78
C LEU A 1071 -28.46 -21.80 -50.01
N ALA A 1072 -27.58 -22.53 -50.69
CA ALA A 1072 -26.30 -22.99 -50.14
C ALA A 1072 -25.19 -22.00 -50.50
N THR A 1073 -24.40 -21.55 -49.52
CA THR A 1073 -23.17 -20.79 -49.77
C THR A 1073 -21.95 -21.65 -49.49
N ASP A 1074 -20.91 -21.50 -50.30
CA ASP A 1074 -19.69 -22.30 -50.19
C ASP A 1074 -18.85 -21.88 -48.95
N ARG A 1075 -17.96 -22.78 -48.51
CA ARG A 1075 -17.24 -22.70 -47.24
C ARG A 1075 -16.45 -21.38 -47.11
N ASN A 1076 -16.76 -20.62 -46.06
CA ASN A 1076 -16.07 -19.41 -45.59
C ASN A 1076 -16.41 -18.06 -46.27
N LEU A 1077 -17.61 -17.90 -46.83
CA LEU A 1077 -18.09 -16.59 -47.30
C LEU A 1077 -19.35 -16.15 -46.53
N TYR A 1078 -19.26 -15.00 -45.85
CA TYR A 1078 -20.36 -14.38 -45.11
C TYR A 1078 -21.05 -13.32 -45.98
N PRO A 1079 -22.32 -13.50 -46.40
CA PRO A 1079 -23.04 -12.44 -47.09
C PRO A 1079 -23.53 -11.39 -46.09
N TRP A 1080 -23.39 -10.11 -46.44
CA TRP A 1080 -24.09 -9.02 -45.76
C TRP A 1080 -25.02 -8.29 -46.73
N PHE A 1081 -26.13 -7.78 -46.19
CA PHE A 1081 -27.22 -7.16 -46.95
C PHE A 1081 -27.36 -5.70 -46.57
N TYR A 1082 -27.57 -4.83 -47.57
CA TYR A 1082 -27.82 -3.40 -47.38
C TYR A 1082 -29.09 -2.99 -48.12
N GLN A 1083 -30.06 -2.47 -47.38
CA GLN A 1083 -31.29 -1.92 -47.92
C GLN A 1083 -31.12 -0.43 -48.19
N TYR A 1084 -31.11 -0.03 -49.46
CA TYR A 1084 -30.94 1.39 -49.85
C TYR A 1084 -32.25 2.04 -50.32
N GLY A 1085 -33.37 1.33 -50.18
CA GLY A 1085 -34.71 1.85 -50.45
C GLY A 1085 -35.77 0.81 -50.15
N THR A 1086 -37.02 1.24 -50.03
CA THR A 1086 -38.16 0.37 -49.70
C THR A 1086 -38.34 -0.70 -50.78
N GLY A 1087 -37.97 -1.94 -50.48
CA GLY A 1087 -38.06 -3.08 -51.39
C GLY A 1087 -36.83 -3.34 -52.29
N ASN A 1088 -35.76 -2.55 -52.15
CA ASN A 1088 -34.52 -2.75 -52.92
C ASN A 1088 -33.35 -3.14 -52.00
N TRP A 1089 -32.74 -4.28 -52.30
CA TRP A 1089 -31.67 -4.86 -51.50
C TRP A 1089 -30.42 -5.04 -52.36
N ILE A 1090 -29.27 -4.75 -51.77
CA ILE A 1090 -27.95 -5.10 -52.29
C ILE A 1090 -27.37 -6.14 -51.34
N TYR A 1091 -26.72 -7.16 -51.87
CA TYR A 1091 -25.89 -8.06 -51.10
C TYR A 1091 -24.47 -8.07 -51.67
N TYR A 1092 -23.49 -8.35 -50.81
CA TYR A 1092 -22.07 -8.41 -51.17
C TYR A 1092 -21.52 -9.81 -50.90
N LEU A 1093 -20.78 -10.37 -51.87
CA LEU A 1093 -19.95 -11.56 -51.70
C LEU A 1093 -18.50 -11.16 -51.94
N GLN A 1094 -17.63 -11.41 -50.95
CA GLN A 1094 -16.21 -11.06 -51.05
C GLN A 1094 -15.46 -12.13 -51.85
N GLY A 1095 -15.02 -11.81 -53.07
CA GLY A 1095 -14.07 -12.64 -53.81
C GLY A 1095 -12.64 -12.10 -53.68
N PRO A 1096 -11.60 -12.94 -53.87
CA PRO A 1096 -10.23 -12.44 -53.89
C PRO A 1096 -9.97 -11.69 -55.21
N GLU A 1097 -9.55 -10.43 -55.07
CA GLU A 1097 -9.04 -9.52 -56.11
C GLU A 1097 -10.06 -8.88 -57.08
N ASN A 1098 -10.25 -7.56 -56.90
CA ASN A 1098 -11.00 -6.53 -57.66
C ASN A 1098 -12.51 -6.29 -57.35
N PRO A 1099 -12.92 -5.04 -57.03
CA PRO A 1099 -14.28 -4.73 -56.63
C PRO A 1099 -15.13 -4.27 -57.82
N THR A 1100 -15.75 -5.17 -58.57
CA THR A 1100 -16.69 -4.77 -59.62
C THR A 1100 -17.75 -5.83 -59.87
N TRP A 1101 -18.80 -5.94 -59.05
CA TRP A 1101 -20.20 -6.22 -59.47
C TRP A 1101 -21.19 -5.99 -58.31
N PHE A 1102 -22.27 -5.27 -58.59
CA PHE A 1102 -23.44 -5.12 -57.70
C PHE A 1102 -24.64 -5.76 -58.42
N TYR A 1103 -25.32 -6.72 -57.79
CA TYR A 1103 -26.55 -7.30 -58.32
C TYR A 1103 -27.78 -6.66 -57.64
N SER A 1104 -28.71 -6.15 -58.45
CA SER A 1104 -29.99 -5.59 -58.02
C SER A 1104 -31.08 -6.62 -58.34
N PHE A 1105 -31.78 -7.11 -57.33
CA PHE A 1105 -32.95 -7.98 -57.54
C PHE A 1105 -34.25 -7.19 -57.37
N SER A 1106 -34.88 -6.85 -58.50
CA SER A 1106 -36.32 -6.57 -58.53
C SER A 1106 -37.05 -7.90 -58.76
N ARG A 1107 -38.04 -8.24 -57.93
CA ARG A 1107 -38.83 -9.48 -58.03
C ARG A 1107 -39.31 -9.77 -59.46
N SER A 1108 -38.69 -10.77 -60.12
CA SER A 1108 -39.37 -11.74 -61.02
C SER A 1108 -38.53 -12.96 -61.44
N ASP A 1109 -37.19 -12.96 -61.33
CA ASP A 1109 -36.40 -14.00 -62.01
C ASP A 1109 -35.63 -14.90 -61.02
N TRP A 1110 -36.23 -16.03 -60.65
CA TRP A 1110 -35.53 -17.15 -59.99
C TRP A 1110 -34.87 -18.02 -61.06
N PHE A 1111 -33.55 -18.15 -61.04
CA PHE A 1111 -32.86 -19.24 -61.74
C PHE A 1111 -32.51 -20.34 -60.73
N SER A 1112 -32.94 -21.57 -61.01
CA SER A 1112 -32.35 -22.75 -60.39
C SER A 1112 -31.04 -23.08 -61.12
N LEU A 1113 -29.98 -23.29 -60.35
CA LEU A 1113 -28.78 -24.00 -60.81
C LEU A 1113 -28.58 -25.15 -59.83
N ASN A 1114 -28.61 -26.37 -60.40
CA ASN A 1114 -28.39 -27.65 -59.71
C ASN A 1114 -27.05 -27.71 -58.98
#